data_AF-A0A525JY84-F1
#
_entry.id   AF-A0A525JY84-F1
#
_cell.length_a   1.000
_cell.length_b   1.000
_cell.length_c   1.000
_cell.angle_alpha   90.00
_cell.angle_beta   90.00
_cell.angle_gamma   90.00
#
_symmetry.space_group_name_H-M   'P 1'
#
loop_
_entity.id
_entity.type
_entity.pdbx_description
1 polymer ?
#
loop_
_entity_poly.entity_id
_entity_poly.type
_entity_poly.pdbx_seq_one_letter_code
_entity_poly.pdbx_strand_id
1 'polypeptide(L)'
;MDDGGIVLADIAPFRLGGLRVDPPNLSLTGADGAERRVQARVMQVLVALSQAQGATLSRERLNALCWGGVVVGAAALDRIVSLLRQLAAETGGAFAIETIPRVGYRLIGATATPVGLTAQTDMSAGGASATADPLVNQRRRLWRFALAGLLLLVVVAAGSWVFRDRLGLFPTARQVVEVETFTPTGPGLTPGLPAELRAEVVDFLANDRFFSVAATAPRRLDHPKTWRVRGTVAPAERGARLHVFAELLKPGSDNAVAELRLDRDVAEPMLTRSLGLRIGRTADCILLAVTDKELTGGYRESALPALSAACVTWHDKTTSLATRMSRFRDAAAALPRSAYFRARLAEMLGDQAAVGGANAEAARAEGLGLVSVAKAIDPSEPHIPLALARLRPPFDFVGREALLKQALAGRPSDCACEFGDYSNFLSAVGRNAEAQSFGTRASEQEPKNIPWLRRAGEAAAAAGDFAAAKTKLAAVAGFLPEPGTLDQSRLFLGLWSRDWTLAQAMAARMADGPAKSAELSLIAALAAGTTPDIRRAGAGFLRLPEPGATSRAAVVALAMAGLDRDAVAAAARLIGRNPIELSILFEPSFASARRTPEFATLADRLGLIDYWRRSGHSPDFCVGQSVPTICATFGRAN
;
A
#
# COMPACT_ATOMS: atom_id res chain seq x y z
N MET A 1 -10.34 24.80 10.65
CA MET A 1 -8.90 25.08 10.51
C MET A 1 -8.18 23.79 10.82
N ASP A 2 -7.73 23.15 9.75
CA ASP A 2 -6.75 22.07 9.62
C ASP A 2 -6.42 21.27 10.88
N ASP A 3 -7.15 20.18 11.11
CA ASP A 3 -6.65 19.04 11.89
C ASP A 3 -5.63 18.19 11.09
N GLY A 4 -5.03 18.78 10.04
CA GLY A 4 -3.98 18.16 9.24
C GLY A 4 -2.63 18.23 9.96
N GLY A 5 -1.99 17.08 10.13
CA GLY A 5 -0.69 16.98 10.76
C GLY A 5 0.46 17.64 9.98
N ILE A 6 1.59 17.87 10.64
CA ILE A 6 2.77 18.55 10.09
C ILE A 6 3.61 17.58 9.25
N VAL A 7 3.65 17.85 7.95
CA VAL A 7 4.44 17.11 6.97
C VAL A 7 5.70 17.91 6.66
N LEU A 8 6.85 17.42 7.10
CA LEU A 8 8.10 18.17 7.06
C LEU A 8 8.65 18.44 5.66
N ALA A 9 8.38 17.57 4.70
CA ALA A 9 8.78 17.77 3.31
C ALA A 9 8.08 18.98 2.66
N ASP A 10 6.92 19.36 3.18
CA ASP A 10 6.08 20.45 2.65
C ASP A 10 6.40 21.80 3.31
N ILE A 11 7.28 21.77 4.30
CA ILE A 11 7.74 22.98 4.97
C ILE A 11 9.02 23.40 4.28
N ALA A 12 8.90 24.38 3.38
CA ALA A 12 10.06 24.98 2.75
C ALA A 12 11.11 25.35 3.83
N PRO A 13 12.42 25.13 3.57
CA PRO A 13 13.46 25.51 4.50
C PRO A 13 13.29 26.97 4.92
N PHE A 14 13.43 27.21 6.21
CA PHE A 14 13.22 28.53 6.79
C PHE A 14 14.36 28.86 7.74
N ARG A 15 14.56 30.15 8.00
CA ARG A 15 15.50 30.58 9.04
C ARG A 15 14.75 30.75 10.34
N LEU A 16 15.35 30.22 11.40
CA LEU A 16 14.91 30.40 12.77
C LEU A 16 16.09 31.01 13.52
N GLY A 17 16.16 32.34 13.49
CA GLY A 17 17.34 33.08 13.94
C GLY A 17 18.56 32.77 13.06
N GLY A 18 19.70 32.49 13.70
CA GLY A 18 20.93 32.07 13.01
C GLY A 18 20.90 30.64 12.47
N LEU A 19 19.88 29.86 12.83
CA LEU A 19 19.76 28.45 12.45
C LEU A 19 18.97 28.31 11.14
N ARG A 20 19.58 27.70 10.13
CA ARG A 20 18.84 27.26 8.94
C ARG A 20 18.19 25.92 9.26
N VAL A 21 16.87 25.91 9.25
CA VAL A 21 16.07 24.71 9.43
C VAL A 21 15.70 24.21 8.05
N ASP A 22 16.05 22.97 7.74
CA ASP A 22 15.65 22.29 6.52
C ASP A 22 14.78 21.09 6.90
N PRO A 23 13.46 21.32 7.12
CA PRO A 23 12.57 20.28 7.55
C PRO A 23 12.47 19.08 6.59
N PRO A 24 12.48 19.27 5.24
CA PRO A 24 12.53 18.16 4.29
C PRO A 24 13.78 17.29 4.46
N ASN A 25 14.93 17.92 4.75
CA ASN A 25 16.20 17.21 4.91
C ASN A 25 16.49 16.77 6.35
N LEU A 26 15.58 17.03 7.29
CA LEU A 26 15.75 16.78 8.72
C LEU A 26 17.06 17.33 9.28
N SER A 27 17.57 18.40 8.67
CA SER A 27 18.87 18.95 8.98
C SER A 27 18.77 20.39 9.45
N LEU A 28 19.72 20.71 10.32
CA LEU A 28 19.85 22.00 10.96
C LEU A 28 21.28 22.44 10.77
N THR A 29 21.47 23.59 10.15
CA THR A 29 22.81 24.16 9.92
C THR A 29 22.95 25.40 10.77
N GLY A 30 23.88 25.33 11.74
CA GLY A 30 24.21 26.46 12.61
C GLY A 30 25.03 27.53 11.88
N ALA A 31 25.25 28.66 12.54
CA ALA A 31 26.11 29.73 12.02
C ALA A 31 27.58 29.30 11.90
N ASP A 32 27.97 28.25 12.64
CA ASP A 32 29.27 27.56 12.56
C ASP A 32 29.43 26.72 11.27
N GLY A 33 28.38 26.62 10.44
CA GLY A 33 28.37 25.85 9.20
C GLY A 33 28.25 24.34 9.40
N ALA A 34 28.19 23.86 10.65
CA ALA A 34 28.08 22.44 10.95
C ALA A 34 26.62 21.98 10.81
N GLU A 35 26.42 21.00 9.91
CA GLU A 35 25.12 20.38 9.67
C GLU A 35 24.85 19.27 10.68
N ARG A 36 23.68 19.32 11.31
CA ARG A 36 23.23 18.36 12.33
C ARG A 36 21.91 17.76 11.90
N ARG A 37 21.84 16.42 11.84
CA ARG A 37 20.60 15.70 11.51
C ARG A 37 19.81 15.35 12.77
N VAL A 38 18.50 15.52 12.71
CA VAL A 38 17.56 15.18 13.79
C VAL A 38 16.50 14.20 13.31
N GLN A 39 15.80 13.59 14.26
CA GLN A 39 14.70 12.68 13.94
C GLN A 39 13.47 13.45 13.46
N ALA A 40 12.67 12.86 12.56
CA ALA A 40 11.49 13.50 11.99
C ALA A 40 10.51 14.03 13.05
N ARG A 41 10.30 13.30 14.16
CA ARG A 41 9.36 13.76 15.19
C ARG A 41 9.84 15.00 15.94
N VAL A 42 11.16 15.13 16.11
CA VAL A 42 11.79 16.31 16.70
C VAL A 42 11.62 17.51 15.77
N MET A 43 11.82 17.30 14.46
CA MET A 43 11.61 18.33 13.45
C MET A 43 10.12 18.73 13.30
N GLN A 44 9.16 17.79 13.39
CA GLN A 44 7.72 18.06 13.32
C GLN A 44 7.25 19.00 14.43
N VAL A 45 7.70 18.77 15.66
CA VAL A 45 7.36 19.63 16.81
C VAL A 45 8.01 21.00 16.69
N LEU A 46 9.25 21.06 16.19
CA LEU A 46 9.95 22.33 15.96
C LEU A 46 9.24 23.17 14.89
N VAL A 47 8.80 22.56 13.79
CA VAL A 47 7.97 23.24 12.79
C VAL A 47 6.67 23.73 13.42
N ALA A 48 5.97 22.87 14.17
CA ALA A 48 4.68 23.20 14.78
C ALA A 48 4.74 24.51 15.57
N LEU A 49 5.73 24.59 16.44
CA LEU A 49 5.96 25.74 17.31
C LEU A 49 6.44 26.97 16.51
N SER A 50 7.18 26.76 15.43
CA SER A 50 7.65 27.83 14.54
C SER A 50 6.53 28.44 13.70
N GLN A 51 5.59 27.62 13.20
CA GLN A 51 4.43 28.07 12.41
C GLN A 51 3.34 28.73 13.25
N ALA A 52 3.33 28.48 14.56
CA ALA A 52 2.46 29.16 15.51
C ALA A 52 2.83 30.64 15.71
N GLN A 53 3.96 31.12 15.16
CA GLN A 53 4.39 32.53 15.15
C GLN A 53 4.30 33.21 16.53
N GLY A 54 4.75 32.51 17.58
CA GLY A 54 4.73 33.00 18.97
C GLY A 54 3.43 32.73 19.74
N ALA A 55 2.41 32.12 19.12
CA ALA A 55 1.24 31.62 19.83
C ALA A 55 1.52 30.32 20.59
N THR A 56 0.82 30.09 21.69
CA THR A 56 0.96 28.87 22.51
C THR A 56 0.15 27.73 21.91
N LEU A 57 0.78 26.58 21.64
CA LEU A 57 0.09 25.35 21.19
C LEU A 57 -0.13 24.38 22.35
N SER A 58 -1.36 23.85 22.47
CA SER A 58 -1.70 22.83 23.48
C SER A 58 -1.08 21.47 23.14
N ARG A 59 -1.01 20.57 24.13
CA ARG A 59 -0.42 19.24 23.96
C ARG A 59 -1.25 18.36 23.04
N GLU A 60 -2.58 18.42 23.17
CA GLU A 60 -3.54 17.69 22.34
C GLU A 60 -3.44 18.14 20.89
N ARG A 61 -3.25 19.44 20.68
CA ARG A 61 -3.03 20.01 19.35
C ARG A 61 -1.68 19.60 18.78
N LEU A 62 -0.61 19.63 19.57
CA LEU A 62 0.70 19.12 19.13
C LEU A 62 0.67 17.62 18.84
N ASN A 63 -0.12 16.84 19.57
CA ASN A 63 -0.34 15.42 19.30
C ASN A 63 -1.18 15.19 18.03
N ALA A 64 -2.25 15.95 17.83
CA ALA A 64 -3.01 15.92 16.58
C ALA A 64 -2.14 16.31 15.38
N LEU A 65 -1.33 17.37 15.53
CA LEU A 65 -0.48 17.90 14.47
C LEU A 65 0.72 16.99 14.18
N CYS A 66 1.45 16.56 15.19
CA CYS A 66 2.70 15.85 14.97
C CYS A 66 2.49 14.33 14.95
N TRP A 67 1.47 13.79 15.64
CA TRP A 67 1.14 12.36 15.70
C TRP A 67 -0.14 11.98 14.95
N GLY A 68 -0.76 12.90 14.21
CA GLY A 68 -1.92 12.60 13.35
C GLY A 68 -3.15 12.10 14.11
N GLY A 69 -3.28 12.43 15.41
CA GLY A 69 -4.41 12.03 16.26
C GLY A 69 -4.31 10.65 16.92
N VAL A 70 -3.21 9.90 16.72
CA VAL A 70 -2.92 8.68 17.48
C VAL A 70 -2.68 9.02 18.95
N VAL A 71 -3.38 8.38 19.88
CA VAL A 71 -3.17 8.58 21.33
C VAL A 71 -1.81 8.01 21.73
N VAL A 72 -0.83 8.89 21.90
CA VAL A 72 0.51 8.56 22.39
C VAL A 72 0.68 8.96 23.87
N GLY A 73 1.43 8.17 24.64
CA GLY A 73 1.68 8.46 26.06
C GLY A 73 2.48 9.76 26.26
N ALA A 74 2.17 10.53 27.32
CA ALA A 74 2.71 11.88 27.59
C ALA A 74 4.25 11.97 27.52
N ALA A 75 4.95 10.90 27.87
CA ALA A 75 6.41 10.84 27.89
C ALA A 75 7.07 11.01 26.50
N ALA A 76 6.35 10.79 25.39
CA ALA A 76 6.91 10.95 24.04
C ALA A 76 7.15 12.41 23.65
N LEU A 77 6.24 13.32 24.02
CA LEU A 77 6.33 14.75 23.68
C LEU A 77 7.39 15.46 24.55
N ASP A 78 7.43 15.17 25.84
CA ASP A 78 8.38 15.82 26.76
C ASP A 78 9.85 15.47 26.44
N ARG A 79 10.12 14.23 25.98
CA ARG A 79 11.45 13.85 25.47
C ARG A 79 11.87 14.66 24.25
N ILE A 80 10.95 14.92 23.33
CA ILE A 80 11.24 15.71 22.12
C ILE A 80 11.52 17.17 22.48
N VAL A 81 10.78 17.76 23.41
CA VAL A 81 11.02 19.15 23.86
C VAL A 81 12.39 19.29 24.55
N SER A 82 12.81 18.31 25.34
CA SER A 82 14.15 18.31 25.95
C SER A 82 15.27 18.25 24.90
N LEU A 83 15.12 17.42 23.87
CA LEU A 83 16.09 17.33 22.75
C LEU A 83 16.19 18.66 21.98
N LEU A 84 15.08 19.37 21.78
CA LEU A 84 15.09 20.68 21.11
C LEU A 84 15.80 21.76 21.93
N ARG A 85 15.70 21.72 23.26
CA ARG A 85 16.41 22.69 24.14
C ARG A 85 17.92 22.48 24.15
N GLN A 86 18.36 21.23 24.17
CA GLN A 86 19.78 20.90 24.07
C GLN A 86 20.37 21.38 22.73
N LEU A 87 19.66 21.11 21.64
CA LEU A 87 20.02 21.54 20.29
C LEU A 87 20.12 23.07 20.15
N ALA A 88 19.27 23.83 20.86
CA ALA A 88 19.34 25.29 20.87
C ALA A 88 20.62 25.81 21.56
N ALA A 89 21.08 25.16 22.63
CA ALA A 89 22.32 25.52 23.32
C ALA A 89 23.57 25.21 22.45
N GLU A 90 23.57 24.04 21.80
CA GLU A 90 24.66 23.59 20.91
C GLU A 90 24.81 24.43 19.63
N THR A 91 23.79 25.23 19.29
CA THR A 91 23.77 26.11 18.11
C THR A 91 23.91 27.59 18.48
N GLY A 92 24.45 27.89 19.67
CA GLY A 92 24.77 29.25 20.09
C GLY A 92 23.55 30.11 20.49
N GLY A 93 22.41 29.47 20.81
CA GLY A 93 21.22 30.16 21.31
C GLY A 93 20.29 30.74 20.24
N ALA A 94 20.24 30.13 19.05
CA ALA A 94 19.48 30.65 17.91
C ALA A 94 17.96 30.77 18.13
N PHE A 95 17.39 30.03 19.10
CA PHE A 95 15.99 30.11 19.52
C PHE A 95 15.81 29.60 20.96
N ALA A 96 14.67 29.87 21.61
CA ALA A 96 14.33 29.29 22.91
C ALA A 96 12.87 28.80 22.96
N ILE A 97 12.60 27.77 23.78
CA ILE A 97 11.26 27.19 23.97
C ILE A 97 10.83 27.37 25.43
N GLU A 98 9.81 28.18 25.64
CA GLU A 98 9.21 28.47 26.95
C GLU A 98 8.01 27.56 27.22
N THR A 99 7.92 27.03 28.45
CA THR A 99 6.77 26.24 28.89
C THR A 99 5.78 27.14 29.61
N ILE A 100 4.53 27.18 29.14
CA ILE A 100 3.44 27.90 29.82
C ILE A 100 2.65 26.88 30.66
N PRO A 101 2.75 26.93 32.00
CA PRO A 101 2.22 25.88 32.86
C PRO A 101 0.75 25.57 32.59
N ARG A 102 0.44 24.28 32.39
CA ARG A 102 -0.91 23.72 32.14
C ARG A 102 -1.61 24.15 30.84
N VAL A 103 -0.94 24.93 29.99
CA VAL A 103 -1.52 25.40 28.72
C VAL A 103 -0.81 24.76 27.52
N GLY A 104 0.52 24.74 27.51
CA GLY A 104 1.25 24.19 26.37
C GLY A 104 2.65 24.77 26.22
N TYR A 105 3.14 24.77 24.98
CA TYR A 105 4.51 25.17 24.65
C TYR A 105 4.52 26.31 23.63
N ARG A 106 5.50 27.20 23.77
CA ARG A 106 5.67 28.39 22.91
C ARG A 106 7.14 28.60 22.55
N LEU A 107 7.38 29.00 21.31
CA LEU A 107 8.70 29.40 20.82
C LEU A 107 8.90 30.90 21.00
N ILE A 108 10.07 31.32 21.50
CA ILE A 108 10.43 32.72 21.76
C ILE A 108 11.85 33.04 21.23
N GLY A 109 12.10 34.31 20.87
CA GLY A 109 13.43 34.81 20.50
C GLY A 109 13.84 34.68 19.04
N ALA A 110 13.03 34.05 18.19
CA ALA A 110 13.23 34.03 16.73
C ALA A 110 11.91 33.78 16.00
N THR A 111 11.63 34.57 14.95
CA THR A 111 10.50 34.37 14.04
C THR A 111 10.92 33.56 12.83
N ALA A 112 10.13 32.52 12.51
CA ALA A 112 10.36 31.68 11.35
C ALA A 112 10.16 32.50 10.08
N THR A 113 11.26 32.83 9.42
CA THR A 113 11.25 33.60 8.19
C THR A 113 11.46 32.65 7.01
N PRO A 114 10.52 32.61 6.06
CA PRO A 114 10.71 31.83 4.85
C PRO A 114 12.05 32.20 4.21
N VAL A 115 12.84 31.21 3.83
CA VAL A 115 14.00 31.47 2.98
C VAL A 115 13.46 31.80 1.57
N GLY A 116 13.21 33.07 1.27
CA GLY A 116 12.85 33.53 -0.08
C GLY A 116 14.08 33.92 -0.91
N LEU A 117 14.12 33.53 -2.19
CA LEU A 117 14.74 34.34 -3.25
C LEU A 117 13.65 35.24 -3.80
N THR A 118 13.90 36.54 -3.73
CA THR A 118 12.96 37.65 -3.86
C THR A 118 11.84 37.59 -2.81
N ALA A 119 12.15 38.15 -1.65
CA ALA A 119 11.93 39.58 -1.42
C ALA A 119 10.43 39.81 -1.31
N GLN A 120 9.96 40.00 -0.10
CA GLN A 120 9.82 41.33 0.51
C GLN A 120 8.31 41.50 0.65
N THR A 121 7.72 41.81 1.79
CA THR A 121 8.22 42.30 3.07
C THR A 121 7.06 41.93 3.99
N ASP A 122 7.31 41.10 4.98
CA ASP A 122 7.49 41.57 6.34
C ASP A 122 6.50 42.65 6.79
N MET A 123 5.74 42.19 7.78
CA MET A 123 5.63 42.83 9.08
C MET A 123 4.62 43.96 9.27
N SER A 124 3.58 43.51 9.96
CA SER A 124 3.41 43.82 11.39
C SER A 124 2.63 45.07 11.69
N ALA A 125 1.41 44.77 12.15
CA ALA A 125 0.78 45.39 13.29
C ALA A 125 1.76 46.10 14.25
N GLY A 126 1.41 47.33 14.55
CA GLY A 126 1.91 48.08 15.69
C GLY A 126 1.02 49.29 15.89
N GLY A 127 0.48 49.43 17.10
CA GLY A 127 0.12 50.76 17.60
C GLY A 127 -1.37 51.04 17.73
N ALA A 128 -1.93 50.47 18.79
CA ALA A 128 -2.84 51.10 19.72
C ALA A 128 -3.23 52.59 19.52
N SER A 129 -4.54 52.78 19.68
CA SER A 129 -5.19 53.82 20.49
C SER A 129 -5.42 55.23 19.93
N ALA A 130 -6.72 55.48 19.76
CA ALA A 130 -7.49 56.65 20.19
C ALA A 130 -7.30 57.96 19.41
N THR A 131 -8.37 58.41 18.73
CA THR A 131 -9.34 59.39 19.29
C THR A 131 -10.34 59.85 18.22
N ALA A 132 -11.58 60.05 18.68
CA ALA A 132 -12.59 61.00 18.21
C ALA A 132 -13.07 61.01 16.73
N ASP A 133 -14.36 60.66 16.58
CA ASP A 133 -15.29 60.94 15.49
C ASP A 133 -15.45 62.47 15.23
N PRO A 134 -15.85 62.94 14.03
CA PRO A 134 -17.25 62.79 13.63
C PRO A 134 -17.53 62.49 12.15
N LEU A 135 -18.35 61.46 11.95
CA LEU A 135 -19.54 61.40 11.08
C LEU A 135 -19.81 62.61 10.17
N VAL A 136 -19.81 62.37 8.85
CA VAL A 136 -20.96 62.55 7.93
C VAL A 136 -20.52 62.12 6.52
N ASN A 137 -21.37 61.31 5.85
CA ASN A 137 -21.37 61.04 4.40
C ASN A 137 -20.96 59.65 3.85
N GLN A 138 -21.06 58.56 4.62
CA GLN A 138 -20.76 57.20 4.12
C GLN A 138 -21.89 56.16 4.24
N ARG A 139 -23.14 56.60 4.41
CA ARG A 139 -24.27 55.69 4.68
C ARG A 139 -25.07 55.25 3.45
N ARG A 140 -24.72 55.70 2.23
CA ARG A 140 -25.41 55.33 0.98
C ARG A 140 -24.68 54.32 0.09
N ARG A 141 -23.40 54.00 0.36
CA ARG A 141 -22.60 53.07 -0.48
C ARG A 141 -22.51 51.63 0.07
N LEU A 142 -22.71 51.42 1.38
CA LEU A 142 -22.50 50.11 2.02
C LEU A 142 -23.65 49.11 1.83
N TRP A 143 -24.88 49.57 1.61
CA TRP A 143 -26.03 48.66 1.42
C TRP A 143 -26.01 47.91 0.08
N ARG A 144 -25.33 48.45 -0.95
CA ARG A 144 -25.22 47.78 -2.26
C ARG A 144 -24.24 46.60 -2.22
N PHE A 145 -23.22 46.64 -1.36
CA PHE A 145 -22.28 45.53 -1.17
C PHE A 145 -22.82 44.43 -0.23
N ALA A 146 -23.67 44.80 0.72
CA ALA A 146 -24.34 43.82 1.58
C ALA A 146 -25.31 42.92 0.80
N LEU A 147 -26.04 43.48 -0.19
CA LEU A 147 -26.96 42.71 -1.02
C LEU A 147 -26.22 41.77 -2.00
N ALA A 148 -25.12 42.22 -2.60
CA ALA A 148 -24.29 41.41 -3.49
C ALA A 148 -23.57 40.28 -2.73
N GLY A 149 -23.11 40.55 -1.50
CA GLY A 149 -22.51 39.53 -0.63
C GLY A 149 -23.51 38.46 -0.19
N LEU A 150 -24.76 38.85 0.09
CA LEU A 150 -25.83 37.90 0.43
C LEU A 150 -26.21 37.03 -0.78
N LEU A 151 -26.26 37.61 -1.98
CA LEU A 151 -26.57 36.87 -3.21
C LEU A 151 -25.44 35.90 -3.58
N LEU A 152 -24.18 36.29 -3.39
CA LEU A 152 -23.03 35.39 -3.56
C LEU A 152 -23.04 34.26 -2.53
N LEU A 153 -23.37 34.54 -1.27
CA LEU A 153 -23.53 33.51 -0.23
C LEU A 153 -24.65 32.53 -0.57
N VAL A 154 -25.78 33.00 -1.11
CA VAL A 154 -26.89 32.13 -1.52
C VAL A 154 -26.51 31.30 -2.76
N VAL A 155 -25.78 31.86 -3.73
CA VAL A 155 -25.30 31.11 -4.90
C VAL A 155 -24.22 30.09 -4.51
N VAL A 156 -23.32 30.42 -3.58
CA VAL A 156 -22.33 29.50 -3.03
C VAL A 156 -22.99 28.43 -2.16
N ALA A 157 -24.01 28.77 -1.36
CA ALA A 157 -24.78 27.82 -0.57
C ALA A 157 -25.62 26.88 -1.47
N ALA A 158 -26.28 27.41 -2.49
CA ALA A 158 -27.04 26.62 -3.47
C ALA A 158 -26.11 25.77 -4.36
N GLY A 159 -24.98 26.33 -4.79
CA GLY A 159 -23.94 25.63 -5.53
C GLY A 159 -23.30 24.50 -4.72
N SER A 160 -22.98 24.74 -3.44
CA SER A 160 -22.46 23.73 -2.53
C SER A 160 -23.49 22.65 -2.16
N TRP A 161 -24.79 22.98 -2.14
CA TRP A 161 -25.86 22.00 -1.95
C TRP A 161 -26.07 21.12 -3.18
N VAL A 162 -26.06 21.71 -4.39
CA VAL A 162 -26.22 20.97 -5.67
C VAL A 162 -24.97 20.15 -6.03
N PHE A 163 -23.77 20.62 -5.67
CA PHE A 163 -22.51 19.90 -5.92
C PHE A 163 -22.02 19.06 -4.74
N ARG A 164 -22.80 18.97 -3.65
CA ARG A 164 -22.42 18.23 -2.43
C ARG A 164 -22.04 16.78 -2.72
N ASP A 165 -22.81 16.13 -3.59
CA ASP A 165 -22.61 14.72 -3.95
C ASP A 165 -21.54 14.52 -5.05
N ARG A 166 -21.12 15.60 -5.74
CA ARG A 166 -20.09 15.54 -6.80
C ARG A 166 -18.70 15.95 -6.34
N LEU A 167 -18.58 16.76 -5.29
CA LEU A 167 -17.31 17.30 -4.82
C LEU A 167 -16.61 16.42 -3.76
N GLY A 168 -17.27 15.42 -3.17
CA GLY A 168 -16.65 14.51 -2.20
C GLY A 168 -16.08 15.20 -0.95
N LEU A 169 -16.46 16.46 -0.69
CA LEU A 169 -15.87 17.33 0.35
C LEU A 169 -16.33 17.02 1.78
N PHE A 170 -17.28 16.09 1.96
CA PHE A 170 -17.60 15.51 3.25
C PHE A 170 -17.26 14.02 3.19
N PRO A 171 -16.49 13.47 4.15
CA PRO A 171 -16.40 12.02 4.27
C PRO A 171 -17.83 11.51 4.38
N THR A 172 -18.26 10.67 3.43
CA THR A 172 -19.46 9.85 3.58
C THR A 172 -19.39 9.28 5.00
N ALA A 173 -20.39 9.56 5.83
CA ALA A 173 -20.44 9.07 7.20
C ALA A 173 -20.01 7.61 7.19
N ARG A 174 -18.84 7.28 7.77
CA ARG A 174 -18.29 5.93 7.73
C ARG A 174 -19.40 4.99 8.15
N GLN A 175 -19.75 4.04 7.29
CA GLN A 175 -20.78 3.07 7.66
C GLN A 175 -20.29 2.34 8.91
N VAL A 176 -21.19 2.19 9.88
CA VAL A 176 -20.86 1.56 11.16
C VAL A 176 -21.17 0.08 11.05
N VAL A 177 -20.23 -0.76 11.44
CA VAL A 177 -20.43 -2.21 11.54
C VAL A 177 -20.40 -2.60 13.02
N GLU A 178 -21.47 -3.18 13.50
CA GLU A 178 -21.57 -3.78 14.83
C GLU A 178 -21.29 -5.27 14.70
N VAL A 179 -20.30 -5.77 15.46
CA VAL A 179 -20.00 -7.20 15.52
C VAL A 179 -20.60 -7.77 16.80
N GLU A 180 -21.66 -8.54 16.63
CA GLU A 180 -22.38 -9.20 17.72
C GLU A 180 -21.53 -10.35 18.30
N THR A 181 -21.84 -10.76 19.54
CA THR A 181 -21.22 -11.93 20.15
C THR A 181 -21.69 -13.20 19.44
N PHE A 182 -20.75 -14.03 19.00
CA PHE A 182 -21.06 -15.33 18.40
C PHE A 182 -21.75 -16.22 19.43
N THR A 183 -22.86 -16.85 19.03
CA THR A 183 -23.67 -17.68 19.93
C THR A 183 -23.14 -19.11 19.94
N PRO A 184 -22.70 -19.66 21.08
CA PRO A 184 -22.32 -21.07 21.17
C PRO A 184 -23.57 -21.94 21.08
N THR A 185 -23.53 -22.98 20.24
CA THR A 185 -24.63 -23.94 20.08
C THR A 185 -24.10 -25.36 20.28
N GLY A 186 -24.61 -26.08 21.28
CA GLY A 186 -24.20 -27.45 21.61
C GLY A 186 -23.13 -27.56 22.72
N PRO A 187 -23.03 -28.73 23.38
CA PRO A 187 -22.07 -28.97 24.45
C PRO A 187 -20.65 -29.22 23.91
N GLY A 188 -19.60 -28.90 24.69
CA GLY A 188 -18.21 -29.24 24.35
C GLY A 188 -17.42 -28.15 23.60
N LEU A 189 -17.94 -26.92 23.51
CA LEU A 189 -17.21 -25.80 22.96
C LEU A 189 -16.14 -25.27 23.94
N THR A 190 -14.94 -24.97 23.44
CA THR A 190 -13.89 -24.33 24.24
C THR A 190 -14.38 -23.00 24.83
N PRO A 191 -14.31 -22.79 26.16
CA PRO A 191 -14.66 -21.52 26.78
C PRO A 191 -13.83 -20.37 26.18
N GLY A 192 -14.47 -19.25 25.85
CA GLY A 192 -13.80 -18.06 25.30
C GLY A 192 -13.76 -17.98 23.77
N LEU A 193 -13.85 -19.11 23.05
CA LEU A 193 -13.77 -19.14 21.58
C LEU A 193 -14.73 -18.16 20.86
N PRO A 194 -16.02 -18.03 21.25
CA PRO A 194 -16.90 -17.06 20.61
C PRO A 194 -16.47 -15.59 20.80
N ALA A 195 -15.90 -15.27 21.97
CA ALA A 195 -15.44 -13.92 22.28
C ALA A 195 -14.11 -13.59 21.56
N GLU A 196 -13.19 -14.55 21.49
CA GLU A 196 -11.95 -14.41 20.74
C GLU A 196 -12.21 -14.28 19.23
N LEU A 197 -13.14 -15.09 18.69
CA LEU A 197 -13.54 -15.00 17.29
C LEU A 197 -14.13 -13.61 16.97
N ARG A 198 -15.00 -13.10 17.85
CA ARG A 198 -15.51 -11.73 17.74
C ARG A 198 -14.37 -10.71 17.75
N ALA A 199 -13.41 -10.84 18.66
CA ALA A 199 -12.27 -9.92 18.76
C ALA A 199 -11.44 -9.91 17.47
N GLU A 200 -11.21 -11.07 16.84
CA GLU A 200 -10.51 -11.17 15.56
C GLU A 200 -11.27 -10.51 14.40
N VAL A 201 -12.61 -10.67 14.35
CA VAL A 201 -13.45 -9.99 13.35
C VAL A 201 -13.45 -8.48 13.57
N VAL A 202 -13.57 -8.03 14.82
CA VAL A 202 -13.47 -6.60 15.19
C VAL A 202 -12.10 -6.05 14.81
N ASP A 203 -11.01 -6.73 15.16
CA ASP A 203 -9.66 -6.29 14.83
C ASP A 203 -9.42 -6.28 13.31
N PHE A 204 -10.03 -7.18 12.54
CA PHE A 204 -9.97 -7.08 11.08
C PHE A 204 -10.67 -5.81 10.58
N LEU A 205 -11.96 -5.65 10.91
CA LEU A 205 -12.78 -4.55 10.39
C LEU A 205 -12.40 -3.17 10.97
N ALA A 206 -11.81 -3.11 12.16
CA ALA A 206 -11.39 -1.86 12.79
C ALA A 206 -10.12 -1.29 12.15
N ASN A 207 -9.31 -2.15 11.53
CA ASN A 207 -8.15 -1.75 10.74
C ASN A 207 -8.52 -1.43 9.28
N ASP A 208 -9.79 -1.62 8.90
CA ASP A 208 -10.29 -1.24 7.58
C ASP A 208 -10.44 0.29 7.46
N ARG A 209 -10.16 0.82 6.26
CA ARG A 209 -10.12 2.27 6.02
C ARG A 209 -11.47 2.86 5.61
N PHE A 210 -12.44 2.02 5.27
CA PHE A 210 -13.75 2.39 4.73
C PHE A 210 -14.86 2.34 5.79
N PHE A 211 -14.71 1.49 6.82
CA PHE A 211 -15.74 1.27 7.83
C PHE A 211 -15.32 1.73 9.23
N SER A 212 -16.30 1.84 10.14
CA SER A 212 -16.05 2.04 11.57
C SER A 212 -16.69 0.92 12.36
N VAL A 213 -15.95 0.31 13.27
CA VAL A 213 -16.46 -0.81 14.06
C VAL A 213 -16.93 -0.33 15.41
N ALA A 214 -18.19 -0.63 15.73
CA ALA A 214 -18.71 -0.48 17.07
C ALA A 214 -18.42 -1.75 17.88
N ALA A 215 -17.37 -1.69 18.70
CA ALA A 215 -16.91 -2.83 19.50
C ALA A 215 -17.55 -2.94 20.90
N THR A 216 -18.27 -1.91 21.38
CA THR A 216 -18.50 -1.70 22.82
C THR A 216 -19.90 -1.23 23.22
N ALA A 217 -20.96 -1.54 22.46
CA ALA A 217 -22.30 -1.21 22.91
C ALA A 217 -22.91 -2.40 23.70
N PRO A 218 -23.16 -2.30 25.02
CA PRO A 218 -23.94 -3.31 25.77
C PRO A 218 -25.42 -3.34 25.34
N ARG A 219 -25.81 -2.45 24.42
CA ARG A 219 -27.15 -2.28 23.88
C ARG A 219 -27.03 -2.04 22.38
N ARG A 220 -27.85 -2.71 21.59
CA ARG A 220 -27.91 -2.60 20.12
C ARG A 220 -27.83 -1.14 19.69
N LEU A 221 -26.97 -0.84 18.71
CA LEU A 221 -26.94 0.49 18.10
C LEU A 221 -28.15 0.64 17.19
N ASP A 222 -29.24 1.21 17.69
CA ASP A 222 -30.42 1.58 16.90
C ASP A 222 -30.10 2.82 16.04
N HIS A 223 -29.24 2.65 15.04
CA HIS A 223 -28.98 3.65 14.03
C HIS A 223 -29.32 3.07 12.64
N PRO A 224 -30.07 3.81 11.80
CA PRO A 224 -30.61 3.31 10.52
C PRO A 224 -29.55 2.99 9.46
N LYS A 225 -28.25 3.17 9.76
CA LYS A 225 -27.11 2.88 8.88
C LYS A 225 -26.09 1.89 9.48
N THR A 226 -26.43 1.19 10.56
CA THR A 226 -25.53 0.22 11.20
C THR A 226 -25.70 -1.17 10.59
N TRP A 227 -24.66 -1.67 9.95
CA TRP A 227 -24.55 -3.07 9.54
C TRP A 227 -24.25 -3.95 10.74
N ARG A 228 -24.66 -5.21 10.71
CA ARG A 228 -24.37 -6.15 11.81
C ARG A 228 -23.75 -7.44 11.30
N VAL A 229 -22.72 -7.92 11.99
CA VAL A 229 -22.18 -9.26 11.81
C VAL A 229 -22.62 -10.10 13.00
N ARG A 230 -23.37 -11.16 12.73
CA ARG A 230 -23.84 -12.13 13.73
C ARG A 230 -23.36 -13.53 13.35
N GLY A 231 -23.27 -14.44 14.31
CA GLY A 231 -22.96 -15.82 13.99
C GLY A 231 -23.19 -16.80 15.12
N THR A 232 -23.07 -18.08 14.79
CA THR A 232 -23.11 -19.20 15.73
C THR A 232 -21.85 -20.05 15.59
N VAL A 233 -21.48 -20.72 16.68
CA VAL A 233 -20.35 -21.64 16.72
C VAL A 233 -20.79 -22.93 17.40
N ALA A 234 -20.67 -24.05 16.70
CA ALA A 234 -21.04 -25.37 17.18
C ALA A 234 -19.87 -26.37 17.01
N PRO A 235 -19.63 -27.27 17.97
CA PRO A 235 -18.85 -28.47 17.68
C PRO A 235 -19.64 -29.39 16.73
N ALA A 236 -18.93 -30.13 15.89
CA ALA A 236 -19.53 -31.16 15.05
C ALA A 236 -20.03 -32.34 15.88
N GLU A 237 -21.12 -32.97 15.43
CA GLU A 237 -21.73 -34.12 16.13
C GLU A 237 -20.76 -35.33 16.24
N ARG A 238 -19.83 -35.47 15.29
CA ARG A 238 -18.74 -36.46 15.32
C ARG A 238 -17.45 -35.87 14.76
N GLY A 239 -16.36 -36.11 15.47
CA GLY A 239 -15.01 -35.71 15.07
C GLY A 239 -14.56 -34.37 15.65
N ALA A 240 -13.27 -34.07 15.48
CA ALA A 240 -12.61 -32.86 15.98
C ALA A 240 -12.89 -31.65 15.05
N ARG A 241 -14.17 -31.36 14.78
CA ARG A 241 -14.56 -30.28 13.85
C ARG A 241 -15.43 -29.22 14.50
N LEU A 242 -15.30 -28.00 13.99
CA LEU A 242 -16.06 -26.82 14.38
C LEU A 242 -16.89 -26.33 13.18
N HIS A 243 -18.19 -26.15 13.40
CA HIS A 243 -19.11 -25.50 12.48
C HIS A 243 -19.29 -24.04 12.91
N VAL A 244 -18.89 -23.12 12.04
CA VAL A 244 -19.08 -21.68 12.25
C VAL A 244 -20.02 -21.15 11.19
N PHE A 245 -21.10 -20.52 11.63
CA PHE A 245 -22.00 -19.76 10.78
C PHE A 245 -21.84 -18.28 11.09
N ALA A 246 -21.74 -17.45 10.05
CA ALA A 246 -21.73 -16.01 10.18
C ALA A 246 -22.64 -15.39 9.11
N GLU A 247 -23.34 -14.32 9.47
CA GLU A 247 -24.22 -13.57 8.58
C GLU A 247 -23.91 -12.08 8.68
N LEU A 248 -23.98 -11.38 7.55
CA LEU A 248 -23.94 -9.92 7.50
C LEU A 248 -25.37 -9.43 7.28
N LEU A 249 -25.85 -8.56 8.16
CA LEU A 249 -27.24 -8.10 8.21
C LEU A 249 -27.34 -6.64 7.75
N LYS A 250 -28.39 -6.32 6.99
CA LYS A 250 -28.66 -4.98 6.48
C LYS A 250 -28.98 -3.99 7.62
N PRO A 251 -28.62 -2.70 7.50
CA PRO A 251 -29.08 -1.69 8.43
C PRO A 251 -30.61 -1.65 8.60
N GLY A 252 -31.06 -1.62 9.86
CA GLY A 252 -32.48 -1.56 10.22
C GLY A 252 -33.30 -2.82 9.91
N SER A 253 -32.66 -3.95 9.57
CA SER A 253 -33.34 -5.21 9.25
C SER A 253 -32.58 -6.42 9.82
N ASP A 254 -33.30 -7.50 10.12
CA ASP A 254 -32.72 -8.81 10.44
C ASP A 254 -32.53 -9.69 9.19
N ASN A 255 -32.69 -9.14 7.99
CA ASN A 255 -32.41 -9.86 6.76
C ASN A 255 -30.90 -9.89 6.48
N ALA A 256 -30.38 -11.10 6.30
CA ALA A 256 -29.00 -11.32 5.88
C ALA A 256 -28.78 -10.84 4.43
N VAL A 257 -27.75 -10.03 4.23
CA VAL A 257 -27.20 -9.70 2.90
C VAL A 257 -26.17 -10.71 2.42
N ALA A 258 -25.66 -11.54 3.33
CA ALA A 258 -24.78 -12.65 3.02
C ALA A 258 -24.69 -13.62 4.18
N GLU A 259 -24.36 -14.86 3.84
CA GLU A 259 -24.11 -15.94 4.79
C GLU A 259 -22.77 -16.62 4.49
N LEU A 260 -22.09 -17.03 5.55
CA LEU A 260 -20.83 -17.73 5.52
C LEU A 260 -20.92 -18.96 6.41
N ARG A 261 -20.69 -20.14 5.82
CA ARG A 261 -20.60 -21.42 6.50
C ARG A 261 -19.16 -21.92 6.43
N LEU A 262 -18.54 -22.16 7.58
CA LEU A 262 -17.16 -22.60 7.69
C LEU A 262 -17.07 -23.85 8.54
N ASP A 263 -16.53 -24.92 7.96
CA ASP A 263 -16.20 -26.15 8.67
C ASP A 263 -14.68 -26.22 8.85
N ARG A 264 -14.22 -26.35 10.09
CA ARG A 264 -12.79 -26.35 10.42
C ARG A 264 -12.41 -27.49 11.34
N ASP A 265 -11.16 -27.90 11.27
CA ASP A 265 -10.57 -28.81 12.25
C ASP A 265 -10.21 -27.99 13.50
N VAL A 266 -10.55 -28.48 14.69
CA VAL A 266 -10.21 -27.77 15.95
C VAL A 266 -8.69 -27.75 16.20
N ALA A 267 -7.93 -28.65 15.57
CA ALA A 267 -6.47 -28.69 15.63
C ALA A 267 -5.78 -27.76 14.62
N GLU A 268 -6.54 -27.02 13.80
CA GLU A 268 -5.97 -26.07 12.83
C GLU A 268 -5.11 -25.00 13.55
N PRO A 269 -3.83 -24.82 13.17
CA PRO A 269 -3.01 -23.75 13.71
C PRO A 269 -3.64 -22.39 13.48
N MET A 270 -3.66 -21.54 14.51
CA MET A 270 -4.24 -20.19 14.44
C MET A 270 -5.73 -20.17 14.04
N LEU A 271 -6.49 -21.23 14.36
CA LEU A 271 -7.90 -21.42 13.99
C LEU A 271 -8.76 -20.16 14.17
N THR A 272 -8.77 -19.56 15.37
CA THR A 272 -9.61 -18.39 15.68
C THR A 272 -9.28 -17.20 14.76
N ARG A 273 -7.98 -16.95 14.55
CA ARG A 273 -7.50 -15.89 13.65
C ARG A 273 -7.85 -16.18 12.20
N SER A 274 -7.66 -17.41 11.74
CA SER A 274 -8.02 -17.88 10.39
C SER A 274 -9.52 -17.65 10.11
N LEU A 275 -10.38 -18.04 11.06
CA LEU A 275 -11.83 -17.81 11.00
C LEU A 275 -12.18 -16.32 10.99
N GLY A 276 -11.63 -15.53 11.92
CA GLY A 276 -11.91 -14.10 12.02
C GLY A 276 -11.50 -13.32 10.78
N LEU A 277 -10.32 -13.60 10.22
CA LEU A 277 -9.89 -13.03 8.93
C LEU A 277 -10.83 -13.41 7.79
N ARG A 278 -11.34 -14.65 7.76
CA ARG A 278 -12.24 -15.10 6.69
C ARG A 278 -13.62 -14.44 6.78
N ILE A 279 -14.17 -14.31 7.97
CA ILE A 279 -15.44 -13.61 8.22
C ILE A 279 -15.29 -12.12 7.90
N GLY A 280 -14.25 -11.47 8.45
CA GLY A 280 -13.98 -10.05 8.24
C GLY A 280 -13.81 -9.69 6.76
N ARG A 281 -13.01 -10.46 6.01
CA ARG A 281 -12.81 -10.25 4.56
C ARG A 281 -14.09 -10.44 3.74
N THR A 282 -14.93 -11.40 4.13
CA THR A 282 -16.20 -11.62 3.43
C THR A 282 -17.12 -10.43 3.65
N ALA A 283 -17.23 -9.96 4.91
CA ALA A 283 -18.01 -8.78 5.25
C ALA A 283 -17.51 -7.53 4.52
N ASP A 284 -16.20 -7.27 4.54
CA ASP A 284 -15.56 -6.15 3.86
C ASP A 284 -15.86 -6.13 2.35
N CYS A 285 -15.65 -7.25 1.66
CA CYS A 285 -15.97 -7.40 0.24
C CYS A 285 -17.44 -7.04 -0.08
N ILE A 286 -18.39 -7.43 0.77
CA ILE A 286 -19.80 -7.13 0.58
C ILE A 286 -20.08 -5.64 0.80
N LEU A 287 -19.54 -5.08 1.89
CA LEU A 287 -19.75 -3.68 2.26
C LEU A 287 -19.18 -2.73 1.19
N LEU A 288 -18.07 -3.11 0.56
CA LEU A 288 -17.48 -2.38 -0.57
C LEU A 288 -18.27 -2.52 -1.86
N ALA A 289 -18.89 -3.67 -2.08
CA ALA A 289 -19.60 -3.97 -3.32
C ALA A 289 -21.01 -3.38 -3.39
N VAL A 290 -21.64 -3.15 -2.24
CA VAL A 290 -23.05 -2.75 -2.12
C VAL A 290 -23.18 -1.25 -1.83
N THR A 291 -23.94 -0.55 -2.68
CA THR A 291 -24.15 0.91 -2.58
C THR A 291 -25.44 1.29 -1.81
N ASP A 292 -25.52 2.52 -1.31
CA ASP A 292 -26.75 3.09 -0.71
C ASP A 292 -27.96 2.98 -1.66
N LYS A 293 -27.75 3.08 -2.98
CA LYS A 293 -28.80 2.91 -4.00
C LYS A 293 -29.26 1.46 -4.14
N GLU A 294 -28.37 0.49 -3.99
CA GLU A 294 -28.73 -0.93 -3.96
C GLU A 294 -29.45 -1.31 -2.66
N LEU A 295 -29.10 -0.66 -1.55
CA LEU A 295 -29.78 -0.84 -0.27
C LEU A 295 -31.19 -0.23 -0.25
N THR A 296 -31.37 0.94 -0.86
CA THR A 296 -32.64 1.70 -0.85
C THR A 296 -33.59 1.33 -1.98
N GLY A 297 -33.06 0.92 -3.14
CA GLY A 297 -33.84 0.45 -4.30
C GLY A 297 -34.38 -0.98 -4.19
N GLY A 298 -34.19 -1.61 -3.03
CA GLY A 298 -34.49 -3.03 -2.80
C GLY A 298 -33.34 -3.90 -3.30
N TYR A 299 -32.57 -4.46 -2.36
CA TYR A 299 -31.66 -5.54 -2.67
C TYR A 299 -32.51 -6.74 -3.11
N ARG A 300 -32.26 -7.31 -4.30
CA ARG A 300 -32.97 -8.51 -4.73
C ARG A 300 -32.44 -9.67 -3.90
N GLU A 301 -33.27 -10.30 -3.07
CA GLU A 301 -32.88 -11.52 -2.34
C GLU A 301 -32.23 -12.58 -3.26
N SER A 302 -32.62 -12.60 -4.53
CA SER A 302 -32.02 -13.44 -5.57
C SER A 302 -30.52 -13.19 -5.83
N ALA A 303 -29.97 -12.03 -5.45
CA ALA A 303 -28.56 -11.69 -5.63
C ALA A 303 -27.66 -12.14 -4.47
N LEU A 304 -28.26 -12.43 -3.30
CA LEU A 304 -27.53 -12.82 -2.08
C LEU A 304 -26.61 -14.02 -2.29
N PRO A 305 -27.04 -15.10 -2.96
CA PRO A 305 -26.20 -16.29 -3.11
C PRO A 305 -24.99 -16.02 -4.00
N ALA A 306 -25.17 -15.25 -5.08
CA ALA A 306 -24.09 -14.90 -6.00
C ALA A 306 -23.05 -13.99 -5.33
N LEU A 307 -23.52 -12.98 -4.59
CA LEU A 307 -22.68 -12.08 -3.79
C LEU A 307 -21.87 -12.86 -2.74
N SER A 308 -22.55 -13.67 -1.93
CA SER A 308 -21.91 -14.48 -0.88
C SER A 308 -20.85 -15.40 -1.49
N ALA A 309 -21.19 -16.11 -2.58
CA ALA A 309 -20.25 -17.01 -3.23
C ALA A 309 -19.01 -16.30 -3.77
N ALA A 310 -19.16 -15.10 -4.35
CA ALA A 310 -18.03 -14.30 -4.84
C ALA A 310 -17.10 -13.87 -3.69
N CYS A 311 -17.64 -13.25 -2.65
CA CYS A 311 -16.82 -12.73 -1.55
C CYS A 311 -16.16 -13.83 -0.71
N VAL A 312 -16.85 -14.97 -0.51
CA VAL A 312 -16.30 -16.12 0.22
C VAL A 312 -15.13 -16.78 -0.53
N THR A 313 -15.21 -16.80 -1.87
CA THR A 313 -14.17 -17.41 -2.72
C THR A 313 -13.02 -16.47 -3.03
N TRP A 314 -13.23 -15.14 -3.01
CA TRP A 314 -12.23 -14.12 -3.34
C TRP A 314 -10.88 -14.35 -2.64
N HIS A 315 -10.93 -14.64 -1.33
CA HIS A 315 -9.74 -14.85 -0.51
C HIS A 315 -9.44 -16.33 -0.16
N ASP A 316 -10.19 -17.26 -0.75
CA ASP A 316 -9.95 -18.69 -0.54
C ASP A 316 -8.86 -19.18 -1.51
N LYS A 317 -7.66 -19.42 -0.96
CA LYS A 317 -6.51 -19.91 -1.75
C LYS A 317 -6.71 -21.32 -2.31
N THR A 318 -7.65 -22.10 -1.76
CA THR A 318 -7.97 -23.43 -2.29
C THR A 318 -8.87 -23.36 -3.52
N THR A 319 -9.50 -22.21 -3.77
CA THR A 319 -10.39 -22.04 -4.92
C THR A 319 -9.60 -21.66 -6.17
N SER A 320 -9.80 -22.44 -7.24
CA SER A 320 -9.16 -22.18 -8.53
C SER A 320 -9.49 -20.77 -9.05
N LEU A 321 -8.57 -20.18 -9.83
CA LEU A 321 -8.81 -18.87 -10.45
C LEU A 321 -10.07 -18.89 -11.33
N ALA A 322 -10.29 -19.95 -12.11
CA ALA A 322 -11.47 -20.10 -12.95
C ALA A 322 -12.77 -20.09 -12.14
N THR A 323 -12.81 -20.78 -11.00
CA THR A 323 -13.96 -20.78 -10.10
C THR A 323 -14.20 -19.39 -9.51
N ARG A 324 -13.15 -18.69 -9.05
CA ARG A 324 -13.26 -17.32 -8.53
C ARG A 324 -13.82 -16.35 -9.58
N MET A 325 -13.29 -16.38 -10.80
CA MET A 325 -13.78 -15.57 -11.91
C MET A 325 -15.25 -15.86 -12.24
N SER A 326 -15.64 -17.14 -12.22
CA SER A 326 -17.04 -17.54 -12.42
C SER A 326 -17.96 -16.92 -11.37
N ARG A 327 -17.60 -16.99 -10.07
CA ARG A 327 -18.40 -16.39 -8.99
C ARG A 327 -18.50 -14.87 -9.11
N PHE A 328 -17.42 -14.21 -9.51
CA PHE A 328 -17.43 -12.76 -9.75
C PHE A 328 -18.31 -12.38 -10.94
N ARG A 329 -18.37 -13.23 -11.98
CA ARG A 329 -19.26 -13.04 -13.12
C ARG A 329 -20.73 -13.16 -12.71
N ASP A 330 -21.07 -14.16 -11.90
CA ASP A 330 -22.41 -14.34 -11.32
C ASP A 330 -22.81 -13.13 -10.47
N ALA A 331 -21.91 -12.65 -9.61
CA ALA A 331 -22.16 -11.47 -8.76
C ALA A 331 -22.34 -10.18 -9.59
N ALA A 332 -21.51 -9.96 -10.62
CA ALA A 332 -21.65 -8.81 -11.51
C ALA A 332 -22.97 -8.82 -12.30
N ALA A 333 -23.46 -10.01 -12.67
CA ALA A 333 -24.77 -10.18 -13.33
C ALA A 333 -25.93 -9.93 -12.36
N ALA A 334 -25.82 -10.44 -11.12
CA ALA A 334 -26.83 -10.26 -10.08
C ALA A 334 -26.92 -8.82 -9.57
N LEU A 335 -25.81 -8.07 -9.63
CA LEU A 335 -25.70 -6.67 -9.24
C LEU A 335 -25.36 -5.79 -10.44
N PRO A 336 -26.34 -5.47 -11.32
CA PRO A 336 -26.09 -4.75 -12.56
C PRO A 336 -25.56 -3.32 -12.37
N ARG A 337 -25.68 -2.77 -11.16
CA ARG A 337 -25.22 -1.42 -10.79
C ARG A 337 -23.96 -1.42 -9.91
N SER A 338 -23.32 -2.57 -9.71
CA SER A 338 -22.05 -2.64 -8.99
C SER A 338 -20.89 -2.46 -9.98
N ALA A 339 -20.17 -1.33 -9.87
CA ALA A 339 -18.92 -1.11 -10.61
C ALA A 339 -17.79 -2.00 -10.06
N TYR A 340 -17.79 -2.23 -8.75
CA TYR A 340 -16.79 -3.00 -8.01
C TYR A 340 -16.57 -4.40 -8.60
N PHE A 341 -17.60 -5.27 -8.65
CA PHE A 341 -17.42 -6.64 -9.15
C PHE A 341 -16.95 -6.70 -10.60
N ARG A 342 -17.38 -5.75 -11.43
CA ARG A 342 -16.95 -5.65 -12.84
C ARG A 342 -15.47 -5.29 -12.93
N ALA A 343 -15.03 -4.29 -12.18
CA ALA A 343 -13.65 -3.86 -12.17
C ALA A 343 -12.72 -4.94 -11.60
N ARG A 344 -13.11 -5.61 -10.50
CA ARG A 344 -12.34 -6.73 -9.92
C ARG A 344 -12.27 -7.95 -10.85
N LEU A 345 -13.37 -8.30 -11.52
CA LEU A 345 -13.34 -9.36 -12.53
C LEU A 345 -12.44 -9.00 -13.71
N ALA A 346 -12.46 -7.74 -14.14
CA ALA A 346 -11.59 -7.25 -15.20
C ALA A 346 -10.10 -7.30 -14.81
N GLU A 347 -9.76 -7.02 -13.54
CA GLU A 347 -8.40 -7.24 -13.02
C GLU A 347 -7.98 -8.72 -13.09
N MET A 348 -8.83 -9.66 -12.65
CA MET A 348 -8.53 -11.09 -12.75
C MET A 348 -8.32 -11.55 -14.20
N LEU A 349 -9.15 -11.04 -15.12
CA LEU A 349 -9.02 -11.29 -16.56
C LEU A 349 -7.72 -10.68 -17.10
N GLY A 350 -7.32 -9.52 -16.59
CA GLY A 350 -6.02 -8.90 -16.86
C GLY A 350 -4.86 -9.77 -16.40
N ASP A 351 -4.93 -10.34 -15.19
CA ASP A 351 -3.91 -11.27 -14.67
C ASP A 351 -3.81 -12.52 -15.54
N GLN A 352 -4.95 -13.11 -15.94
CA GLN A 352 -4.98 -14.24 -16.87
C GLN A 352 -4.38 -13.85 -18.24
N ALA A 353 -4.71 -12.66 -18.75
CA ALA A 353 -4.18 -12.16 -20.01
C ALA A 353 -2.68 -11.82 -19.96
N ALA A 354 -2.15 -11.45 -18.80
CA ALA A 354 -0.75 -11.13 -18.60
C ALA A 354 0.15 -12.38 -18.63
N VAL A 355 -0.37 -13.53 -18.16
CA VAL A 355 0.31 -14.83 -18.28
C VAL A 355 0.44 -15.28 -19.74
N GLY A 356 -0.53 -14.91 -20.60
CA GLY A 356 -0.53 -15.26 -22.02
C GLY A 356 -1.33 -16.53 -22.35
N GLY A 357 -1.00 -17.19 -23.47
CA GLY A 357 -1.68 -18.39 -23.95
C GLY A 357 -2.95 -18.13 -24.78
N ALA A 358 -3.62 -19.21 -25.19
CA ALA A 358 -4.72 -19.18 -26.17
C ALA A 358 -5.92 -18.30 -25.75
N ASN A 359 -6.13 -18.13 -24.44
CA ASN A 359 -7.27 -17.38 -23.90
C ASN A 359 -6.94 -15.91 -23.60
N ALA A 360 -5.70 -15.45 -23.86
CA ALA A 360 -5.27 -14.11 -23.43
C ALA A 360 -6.05 -12.99 -24.13
N GLU A 361 -6.28 -13.09 -25.44
CA GLU A 361 -7.03 -12.07 -26.19
C GLU A 361 -8.51 -12.03 -25.80
N ALA A 362 -9.13 -13.20 -25.65
CA ALA A 362 -10.51 -13.32 -25.18
C ALA A 362 -10.68 -12.72 -23.78
N ALA A 363 -9.75 -13.00 -22.86
CA ALA A 363 -9.75 -12.42 -21.53
C ALA A 363 -9.59 -10.88 -21.56
N ARG A 364 -8.71 -10.35 -22.44
CA ARG A 364 -8.56 -8.90 -22.63
C ARG A 364 -9.85 -8.26 -23.13
N ALA A 365 -10.47 -8.85 -24.15
CA ALA A 365 -11.71 -8.32 -24.73
C ALA A 365 -12.86 -8.30 -23.70
N GLU A 366 -13.03 -9.39 -22.95
CA GLU A 366 -14.02 -9.46 -21.87
C GLU A 366 -13.74 -8.40 -20.79
N GLY A 367 -12.49 -8.31 -20.33
CA GLY A 367 -12.09 -7.36 -19.29
C GLY A 367 -12.33 -5.91 -19.69
N LEU A 368 -12.01 -5.54 -20.94
CA LEU A 368 -12.28 -4.19 -21.47
C LEU A 368 -13.77 -3.88 -21.54
N GLY A 369 -14.61 -4.86 -21.91
CA GLY A 369 -16.06 -4.73 -21.88
C GLY A 369 -16.59 -4.46 -20.47
N LEU A 370 -16.11 -5.23 -19.48
CA LEU A 370 -16.46 -5.04 -18.07
C LEU A 370 -16.04 -3.67 -17.53
N VAL A 371 -14.84 -3.20 -17.86
CA VAL A 371 -14.37 -1.85 -17.49
C VAL A 371 -15.24 -0.76 -18.10
N SER A 372 -15.63 -0.90 -19.38
CA SER A 372 -16.51 0.07 -20.03
C SER A 372 -17.84 0.23 -19.28
N VAL A 373 -18.44 -0.89 -18.84
CA VAL A 373 -19.67 -0.87 -18.06
C VAL A 373 -19.44 -0.31 -16.65
N ALA A 374 -18.36 -0.75 -15.97
CA ALA A 374 -18.01 -0.25 -14.64
C ALA A 374 -17.84 1.27 -14.64
N LYS A 375 -17.13 1.82 -15.64
CA LYS A 375 -16.93 3.26 -15.81
C LYS A 375 -18.22 4.02 -16.06
N ALA A 376 -19.19 3.43 -16.75
CA ALA A 376 -20.50 4.06 -16.95
C ALA A 376 -21.34 4.10 -15.66
N ILE A 377 -21.10 3.17 -14.74
CA ILE A 377 -21.77 3.10 -13.44
C ILE A 377 -21.11 4.06 -12.44
N ASP A 378 -19.80 3.92 -12.25
CA ASP A 378 -18.98 4.74 -11.35
C ASP A 378 -17.59 4.96 -11.96
N PRO A 379 -17.33 6.12 -12.58
CA PRO A 379 -16.02 6.47 -13.12
C PRO A 379 -14.91 6.60 -12.06
N SER A 380 -15.28 6.74 -10.78
CA SER A 380 -14.36 6.92 -9.65
C SER A 380 -13.98 5.61 -8.95
N GLU A 381 -14.48 4.48 -9.45
CA GLU A 381 -14.16 3.15 -8.95
C GLU A 381 -12.63 2.88 -9.07
N PRO A 382 -11.90 2.72 -7.94
CA PRO A 382 -10.44 2.66 -7.90
C PRO A 382 -9.84 1.49 -8.69
N HIS A 383 -10.58 0.41 -8.87
CA HIS A 383 -10.11 -0.75 -9.63
C HIS A 383 -10.14 -0.59 -11.14
N ILE A 384 -10.81 0.45 -11.67
CA ILE A 384 -10.85 0.71 -13.12
C ILE A 384 -9.45 0.94 -13.71
N PRO A 385 -8.64 1.91 -13.22
CA PRO A 385 -7.29 2.13 -13.76
C PRO A 385 -6.36 0.92 -13.53
N LEU A 386 -6.54 0.17 -12.44
CA LEU A 386 -5.78 -1.07 -12.17
C LEU A 386 -6.10 -2.17 -13.18
N ALA A 387 -7.39 -2.42 -13.43
CA ALA A 387 -7.85 -3.36 -14.44
C ALA A 387 -7.30 -3.00 -15.82
N LEU A 388 -7.43 -1.73 -16.22
CA LEU A 388 -6.92 -1.25 -17.50
C LEU A 388 -5.41 -1.48 -17.62
N ALA A 389 -4.63 -1.20 -16.56
CA ALA A 389 -3.19 -1.41 -16.54
C ALA A 389 -2.81 -2.88 -16.78
N ARG A 390 -3.53 -3.81 -16.13
CA ARG A 390 -3.30 -5.26 -16.27
C ARG A 390 -3.73 -5.80 -17.64
N LEU A 391 -4.81 -5.26 -18.21
CA LEU A 391 -5.34 -5.62 -19.53
C LEU A 391 -4.47 -5.12 -20.70
N ARG A 392 -3.55 -4.17 -20.47
CA ARG A 392 -2.59 -3.75 -21.50
C ARG A 392 -1.71 -4.92 -21.94
N PRO A 393 -1.21 -4.91 -23.18
CA PRO A 393 -0.12 -5.80 -23.59
C PRO A 393 1.04 -5.76 -22.58
N PRO A 394 1.73 -6.89 -22.32
CA PRO A 394 2.75 -6.97 -21.26
C PRO A 394 3.87 -5.93 -21.37
N PHE A 395 4.27 -5.59 -22.60
CA PHE A 395 5.42 -4.71 -22.87
C PHE A 395 5.03 -3.27 -23.21
N ASP A 396 3.76 -2.89 -23.08
CA ASP A 396 3.36 -1.49 -23.17
C ASP A 396 3.60 -0.77 -21.82
N PHE A 397 4.87 -0.48 -21.54
CA PHE A 397 5.26 0.10 -20.26
C PHE A 397 4.75 1.52 -20.07
N VAL A 398 4.80 2.37 -21.11
CA VAL A 398 4.37 3.78 -21.02
C VAL A 398 2.87 3.86 -20.73
N GLY A 399 2.05 3.12 -21.46
CA GLY A 399 0.60 3.10 -21.24
C GLY A 399 0.24 2.51 -19.88
N ARG A 400 0.93 1.44 -19.46
CA ARG A 400 0.72 0.81 -18.15
C ARG A 400 1.09 1.74 -16.99
N GLU A 401 2.24 2.43 -17.05
CA GLU A 401 2.66 3.36 -16.00
C GLU A 401 1.67 4.52 -15.84
N ALA A 402 1.16 5.06 -16.95
CA ALA A 402 0.18 6.15 -16.92
C ALA A 402 -1.10 5.75 -16.18
N LEU A 403 -1.60 4.53 -16.41
CA LEU A 403 -2.79 3.99 -15.73
C LEU A 403 -2.52 3.70 -14.25
N LEU A 404 -1.34 3.17 -13.91
CA LEU A 404 -0.97 2.97 -12.50
C LEU A 404 -0.82 4.29 -11.74
N LYS A 405 -0.27 5.33 -12.38
CA LYS A 405 -0.23 6.69 -11.82
C LYS A 405 -1.63 7.29 -11.66
N GLN A 406 -2.55 7.01 -12.58
CA GLN A 406 -3.95 7.37 -12.42
C GLN A 406 -4.59 6.67 -11.21
N ALA A 407 -4.30 5.38 -10.98
CA ALA A 407 -4.77 4.67 -9.80
C ALA A 407 -4.23 5.29 -8.50
N LEU A 408 -2.94 5.62 -8.47
CA LEU A 408 -2.29 6.28 -7.31
C LEU A 408 -2.86 7.66 -6.99
N ALA A 409 -3.30 8.41 -8.00
CA ALA A 409 -3.91 9.73 -7.84
C ALA A 409 -5.42 9.68 -7.56
N GLY A 410 -6.03 8.49 -7.68
CA GLY A 410 -7.46 8.27 -7.53
C GLY A 410 -7.90 8.02 -6.09
N ARG A 411 -9.14 7.55 -5.95
CA ARG A 411 -9.65 7.01 -4.67
C ARG A 411 -8.78 5.81 -4.27
N PRO A 412 -8.45 5.61 -2.98
CA PRO A 412 -7.75 4.41 -2.54
C PRO A 412 -8.58 3.14 -2.79
N SER A 413 -7.92 2.04 -3.13
CA SER A 413 -8.57 0.72 -3.21
C SER A 413 -8.63 0.01 -1.85
N ASP A 414 -9.53 -0.97 -1.73
CA ASP A 414 -9.67 -1.89 -0.59
C ASP A 414 -8.39 -2.64 -0.25
N CYS A 415 -7.58 -2.92 -1.26
CA CYS A 415 -6.40 -3.76 -1.11
C CYS A 415 -5.10 -2.97 -1.14
N ALA A 416 -5.11 -1.63 -1.16
CA ALA A 416 -3.92 -0.82 -1.45
C ALA A 416 -3.20 -1.28 -2.74
N CYS A 417 -3.97 -1.82 -3.69
CA CYS A 417 -3.49 -2.45 -4.90
C CYS A 417 -2.72 -1.47 -5.80
N GLU A 418 -3.05 -0.18 -5.75
CA GLU A 418 -2.35 0.88 -6.46
C GLU A 418 -0.86 0.98 -6.08
N PHE A 419 -0.52 0.74 -4.80
CA PHE A 419 0.88 0.73 -4.36
C PHE A 419 1.57 -0.59 -4.72
N GLY A 420 0.87 -1.71 -4.54
CA GLY A 420 1.40 -3.04 -4.83
C GLY A 420 1.68 -3.27 -6.33
N ASP A 421 0.73 -2.92 -7.19
CA ASP A 421 0.86 -3.06 -8.64
C ASP A 421 1.92 -2.11 -9.21
N TYR A 422 2.02 -0.89 -8.68
CA TYR A 422 3.08 0.03 -9.07
C TYR A 422 4.46 -0.45 -8.61
N SER A 423 4.57 -1.06 -7.42
CA SER A 423 5.80 -1.72 -6.98
C SER A 423 6.21 -2.88 -7.91
N ASN A 424 5.25 -3.69 -8.37
CA ASN A 424 5.52 -4.75 -9.35
C ASN A 424 6.04 -4.17 -10.67
N PHE A 425 5.35 -3.16 -11.19
CA PHE A 425 5.71 -2.48 -12.42
C PHE A 425 7.13 -1.89 -12.35
N LEU A 426 7.44 -1.17 -11.27
CA LEU A 426 8.74 -0.52 -11.10
C LEU A 426 9.90 -1.51 -11.10
N SER A 427 9.76 -2.67 -10.44
CA SER A 427 10.80 -3.72 -10.55
C SER A 427 10.90 -4.32 -11.95
N ALA A 428 9.79 -4.44 -12.68
CA ALA A 428 9.78 -4.95 -14.04
C ALA A 428 10.45 -3.99 -15.05
N VAL A 429 10.71 -2.74 -14.68
CA VAL A 429 11.41 -1.74 -15.52
C VAL A 429 12.74 -1.27 -14.93
N GLY A 430 13.22 -1.94 -13.87
CA GLY A 430 14.53 -1.71 -13.27
C GLY A 430 14.62 -0.55 -12.28
N ARG A 431 13.49 -0.07 -11.74
CA ARG A 431 13.39 0.97 -10.70
C ARG A 431 13.12 0.35 -9.33
N ASN A 432 14.02 -0.52 -8.87
CA ASN A 432 13.84 -1.33 -7.65
C ASN A 432 13.83 -0.49 -6.36
N ALA A 433 14.61 0.59 -6.30
CA ALA A 433 14.62 1.50 -5.15
C ALA A 433 13.22 2.12 -4.93
N GLU A 434 12.58 2.59 -6.00
CA GLU A 434 11.21 3.09 -5.95
C GLU A 434 10.21 1.95 -5.69
N ALA A 435 10.41 0.78 -6.30
CA ALA A 435 9.58 -0.39 -6.06
C ALA A 435 9.55 -0.78 -4.58
N GLN A 436 10.66 -0.67 -3.85
CA GLN A 436 10.73 -0.92 -2.41
C GLN A 436 9.86 0.06 -1.63
N SER A 437 9.92 1.36 -1.96
CA SER A 437 9.10 2.38 -1.30
C SER A 437 7.61 2.08 -1.47
N PHE A 438 7.17 1.81 -2.70
CA PHE A 438 5.76 1.49 -2.98
C PHE A 438 5.32 0.14 -2.38
N GLY A 439 6.18 -0.87 -2.40
CA GLY A 439 5.90 -2.16 -1.75
C GLY A 439 5.74 -2.03 -0.24
N THR A 440 6.57 -1.20 0.39
CA THR A 440 6.49 -0.88 1.82
C THR A 440 5.15 -0.22 2.15
N ARG A 441 4.75 0.81 1.38
CA ARG A 441 3.45 1.48 1.53
C ARG A 441 2.27 0.52 1.41
N ALA A 442 2.28 -0.37 0.42
CA ALA A 442 1.26 -1.40 0.25
C ALA A 442 1.15 -2.30 1.49
N SER A 443 2.31 -2.77 1.99
CA SER A 443 2.37 -3.66 3.16
C SER A 443 2.00 -2.98 4.49
N GLU A 444 2.18 -1.66 4.60
CA GLU A 444 1.85 -0.91 5.82
C GLU A 444 0.39 -0.50 5.86
N GLN A 445 -0.22 -0.25 4.70
CA GLN A 445 -1.65 0.01 4.60
C GLN A 445 -2.46 -1.26 4.76
N GLU A 446 -1.97 -2.38 4.24
CA GLU A 446 -2.62 -3.68 4.35
C GLU A 446 -1.69 -4.71 5.01
N PRO A 447 -1.41 -4.59 6.32
CA PRO A 447 -0.43 -5.43 7.04
C PRO A 447 -0.83 -6.90 7.14
N LYS A 448 -2.08 -7.24 6.80
CA LYS A 448 -2.60 -8.63 6.77
C LYS A 448 -2.68 -9.18 5.33
N ASN A 449 -2.25 -8.40 4.33
CA ASN A 449 -2.19 -8.80 2.93
C ASN A 449 -0.83 -9.45 2.62
N ILE A 450 -0.79 -10.77 2.72
CA ILE A 450 0.42 -11.59 2.52
C ILE A 450 1.13 -11.29 1.20
N PRO A 451 0.44 -11.20 0.03
CA PRO A 451 1.05 -10.74 -1.21
C PRO A 451 1.86 -9.44 -1.08
N TRP A 452 1.35 -8.42 -0.38
CA TRP A 452 2.06 -7.14 -0.24
C TRP A 452 3.23 -7.19 0.74
N LEU A 453 3.11 -7.93 1.84
CA LEU A 453 4.26 -8.19 2.72
C LEU A 453 5.40 -8.91 2.00
N ARG A 454 5.07 -9.99 1.26
CA ARG A 454 6.03 -10.71 0.43
C ARG A 454 6.65 -9.77 -0.61
N ARG A 455 5.81 -8.99 -1.29
CA ARG A 455 6.26 -8.07 -2.33
C ARG A 455 7.19 -6.98 -1.80
N ALA A 456 6.90 -6.40 -0.64
CA ALA A 456 7.77 -5.45 0.03
C ALA A 456 9.15 -6.06 0.33
N GLY A 457 9.18 -7.30 0.80
CA GLY A 457 10.42 -8.03 1.06
C GLY A 457 11.24 -8.31 -0.21
N GLU A 458 10.58 -8.76 -1.28
CA GLU A 458 11.22 -9.03 -2.57
C GLU A 458 11.77 -7.76 -3.24
N ALA A 459 11.00 -6.67 -3.21
CA ALA A 459 11.43 -5.38 -3.75
C ALA A 459 12.63 -4.81 -2.97
N ALA A 460 12.62 -4.92 -1.63
CA ALA A 460 13.77 -4.54 -0.79
C ALA A 460 15.02 -5.38 -1.12
N ALA A 461 14.86 -6.69 -1.29
CA ALA A 461 15.97 -7.57 -1.65
C ALA A 461 16.54 -7.22 -3.04
N ALA A 462 15.67 -6.92 -4.01
CA ALA A 462 16.09 -6.50 -5.35
C ALA A 462 16.76 -5.11 -5.37
N ALA A 463 16.39 -4.23 -4.44
CA ALA A 463 17.04 -2.93 -4.22
C ALA A 463 18.36 -3.03 -3.42
N GLY A 464 18.69 -4.21 -2.88
CA GLY A 464 19.88 -4.44 -2.07
C GLY A 464 19.70 -4.16 -0.56
N ASP A 465 18.50 -3.79 -0.12
CA ASP A 465 18.17 -3.63 1.30
C ASP A 465 17.78 -4.98 1.93
N PHE A 466 18.80 -5.81 2.16
CA PHE A 466 18.61 -7.16 2.70
C PHE A 466 18.08 -7.15 4.14
N ALA A 467 18.31 -6.07 4.91
CA ALA A 467 17.81 -5.93 6.27
C ALA A 467 16.29 -5.71 6.29
N ALA A 468 15.78 -4.80 5.45
CA ALA A 468 14.35 -4.62 5.29
C ALA A 468 13.68 -5.86 4.69
N ALA A 469 14.33 -6.50 3.70
CA ALA A 469 13.84 -7.74 3.10
C ALA A 469 13.64 -8.85 4.14
N LYS A 470 14.65 -9.10 4.98
CA LYS A 470 14.59 -10.09 6.07
C LYS A 470 13.44 -9.79 7.03
N THR A 471 13.29 -8.53 7.43
CA THR A 471 12.22 -8.10 8.34
C THR A 471 10.83 -8.34 7.74
N LYS A 472 10.59 -7.90 6.49
CA LYS A 472 9.28 -8.03 5.83
C LYS A 472 8.93 -9.49 5.54
N LEU A 473 9.88 -10.31 5.08
CA LEU A 473 9.63 -11.74 4.84
C LEU A 473 9.43 -12.54 6.13
N ALA A 474 10.11 -12.17 7.24
CA ALA A 474 9.87 -12.78 8.55
C ALA A 474 8.44 -12.49 9.05
N ALA A 475 7.90 -11.30 8.80
CA ALA A 475 6.54 -10.95 9.18
C ALA A 475 5.48 -11.84 8.51
N VAL A 476 5.74 -12.32 7.29
CA VAL A 476 4.80 -13.23 6.59
C VAL A 476 4.66 -14.59 7.30
N ALA A 477 5.73 -15.08 7.95
CA ALA A 477 5.68 -16.34 8.69
C ALA A 477 4.66 -16.33 9.84
N GLY A 478 4.30 -15.14 10.36
CA GLY A 478 3.26 -14.99 11.38
C GLY A 478 1.82 -15.15 10.87
N PHE A 479 1.61 -15.32 9.55
CA PHE A 479 0.29 -15.40 8.92
C PHE A 479 0.06 -16.69 8.11
N LEU A 480 1.08 -17.54 7.96
CA LEU A 480 1.01 -18.72 7.08
C LEU A 480 1.29 -19.99 7.86
N PRO A 481 0.40 -21.00 7.79
CA PRO A 481 0.62 -22.28 8.45
C PRO A 481 1.50 -23.26 7.65
N GLU A 482 1.78 -22.99 6.36
CA GLU A 482 2.41 -23.98 5.47
C GLU A 482 3.92 -23.76 5.26
N PRO A 483 4.76 -24.76 5.62
CA PRO A 483 6.15 -24.82 5.20
C PRO A 483 6.24 -24.74 3.66
N GLY A 484 7.12 -23.89 3.13
CA GLY A 484 7.37 -23.81 1.68
C GLY A 484 6.98 -22.50 1.02
N THR A 485 5.95 -21.81 1.54
CA THR A 485 5.34 -20.64 0.85
C THR A 485 6.32 -19.48 0.58
N LEU A 486 7.37 -19.35 1.39
CA LEU A 486 8.39 -18.31 1.27
C LEU A 486 9.76 -18.86 0.89
N ASP A 487 9.89 -20.17 0.68
CA ASP A 487 11.21 -20.79 0.53
C ASP A 487 11.94 -20.25 -0.69
N GLN A 488 11.24 -19.99 -1.79
CA GLN A 488 11.83 -19.35 -2.97
C GLN A 488 12.28 -17.91 -2.71
N SER A 489 11.43 -17.05 -2.12
CA SER A 489 11.81 -15.66 -1.81
C SER A 489 13.00 -15.61 -0.82
N ARG A 490 13.05 -16.54 0.14
CA ARG A 490 14.13 -16.65 1.13
C ARG A 490 15.40 -17.28 0.54
N LEU A 491 15.28 -18.20 -0.41
CA LEU A 491 16.40 -18.73 -1.20
C LEU A 491 17.09 -17.59 -1.93
N PHE A 492 16.34 -16.77 -2.68
CA PHE A 492 16.92 -15.64 -3.41
C PHE A 492 17.50 -14.57 -2.48
N LEU A 493 16.84 -14.29 -1.34
CA LEU A 493 17.43 -13.42 -0.31
C LEU A 493 18.79 -13.96 0.14
N GLY A 494 18.90 -15.25 0.46
CA GLY A 494 20.17 -15.88 0.87
C GLY A 494 21.23 -15.83 -0.23
N LEU A 495 20.86 -16.10 -1.48
CA LEU A 495 21.78 -16.02 -2.62
C LEU A 495 22.32 -14.60 -2.83
N TRP A 496 21.46 -13.57 -2.75
CA TRP A 496 21.85 -12.18 -2.99
C TRP A 496 22.57 -11.54 -1.81
N SER A 497 22.20 -11.91 -0.58
CA SER A 497 22.88 -11.45 0.64
C SER A 497 24.14 -12.27 0.97
N ARG A 498 24.46 -13.29 0.16
CA ARG A 498 25.55 -14.27 0.39
C ARG A 498 25.43 -15.03 1.72
N ASP A 499 24.20 -15.22 2.19
CA ASP A 499 23.88 -16.12 3.31
C ASP A 499 23.67 -17.54 2.74
N TRP A 500 24.79 -18.23 2.50
CA TRP A 500 24.78 -19.57 1.90
C TRP A 500 24.09 -20.61 2.77
N THR A 501 24.13 -20.44 4.08
CA THR A 501 23.43 -21.29 5.05
C THR A 501 21.91 -21.19 4.85
N LEU A 502 21.39 -19.96 4.74
CA LEU A 502 19.97 -19.74 4.44
C LEU A 502 19.61 -20.31 3.06
N ALA A 503 20.41 -20.02 2.03
CA ALA A 503 20.17 -20.50 0.68
C ALA A 503 20.10 -22.03 0.63
N GLN A 504 21.07 -22.72 1.24
CA GLN A 504 21.11 -24.18 1.29
C GLN A 504 19.91 -24.76 2.05
N ALA A 505 19.55 -24.17 3.19
CA ALA A 505 18.40 -24.63 3.98
C ALA A 505 17.07 -24.48 3.23
N MET A 506 16.88 -23.40 2.47
CA MET A 506 15.66 -23.22 1.68
C MET A 506 15.64 -24.14 0.46
N ALA A 507 16.74 -24.26 -0.28
CA ALA A 507 16.84 -25.15 -1.43
C ALA A 507 16.59 -26.63 -1.05
N ALA A 508 17.08 -27.06 0.12
CA ALA A 508 16.85 -28.42 0.62
C ALA A 508 15.35 -28.72 0.90
N ARG A 509 14.59 -27.72 1.34
CA ARG A 509 13.16 -27.83 1.68
C ARG A 509 12.23 -27.73 0.46
N MET A 510 12.71 -27.18 -0.65
CA MET A 510 11.94 -27.11 -1.89
C MET A 510 11.64 -28.51 -2.44
N ALA A 511 10.51 -28.63 -3.15
CA ALA A 511 10.09 -29.89 -3.76
C ALA A 511 11.17 -30.46 -4.70
N ASP A 512 11.28 -31.78 -4.75
CA ASP A 512 12.21 -32.43 -5.66
C ASP A 512 11.83 -32.14 -7.11
N GLY A 513 12.83 -31.78 -7.91
CA GLY A 513 12.66 -31.42 -9.30
C GLY A 513 13.99 -31.47 -10.04
N PRO A 514 13.97 -31.36 -11.39
CA PRO A 514 15.17 -31.53 -12.20
C PRO A 514 16.27 -30.51 -11.87
N ALA A 515 15.91 -29.36 -11.31
CA ALA A 515 16.86 -28.30 -10.94
C ALA A 515 17.45 -28.46 -9.52
N LYS A 516 16.83 -29.21 -8.60
CA LYS A 516 17.19 -29.17 -7.16
C LYS A 516 18.64 -29.60 -6.89
N SER A 517 19.09 -30.68 -7.53
CA SER A 517 20.48 -31.15 -7.40
C SER A 517 21.49 -30.14 -7.97
N ALA A 518 21.14 -29.50 -9.09
CA ALA A 518 21.96 -28.45 -9.69
C ALA A 518 22.00 -27.18 -8.82
N GLU A 519 20.87 -26.80 -8.20
CA GLU A 519 20.78 -25.68 -7.25
C GLU A 519 21.66 -25.92 -6.02
N LEU A 520 21.54 -27.08 -5.37
CA LEU A 520 22.36 -27.42 -4.21
C LEU A 520 23.86 -27.46 -4.58
N SER A 521 24.20 -28.00 -5.76
CA SER A 521 25.58 -28.02 -6.27
C SER A 521 26.13 -26.61 -6.52
N LEU A 522 25.32 -25.71 -7.08
CA LEU A 522 25.69 -24.32 -7.27
C LEU A 522 25.90 -23.59 -5.94
N ILE A 523 24.99 -23.75 -4.98
CA ILE A 523 25.11 -23.13 -3.64
C ILE A 523 26.38 -23.59 -2.95
N ALA A 524 26.71 -24.88 -3.03
CA ALA A 524 27.96 -25.42 -2.48
C ALA A 524 29.20 -24.81 -3.17
N ALA A 525 29.19 -24.68 -4.50
CA ALA A 525 30.28 -24.07 -5.25
C ALA A 525 30.44 -22.57 -4.92
N LEU A 526 29.33 -21.84 -4.78
CA LEU A 526 29.31 -20.43 -4.37
C LEU A 526 29.87 -20.25 -2.96
N ALA A 527 29.54 -21.15 -2.02
CA ALA A 527 30.07 -21.14 -0.67
C ALA A 527 31.58 -21.45 -0.62
N ALA A 528 32.06 -22.33 -1.50
CA ALA A 528 33.49 -22.66 -1.63
C ALA A 528 34.31 -21.54 -2.30
N GLY A 529 33.69 -20.70 -3.14
CA GLY A 529 34.31 -19.52 -3.73
C GLY A 529 35.24 -19.79 -4.92
N THR A 530 35.27 -21.01 -5.46
CA THR A 530 36.15 -21.38 -6.57
C THR A 530 35.49 -21.09 -7.93
N THR A 531 35.97 -20.07 -8.65
CA THR A 531 35.43 -19.66 -9.97
C THR A 531 35.25 -20.83 -10.96
N PRO A 532 36.19 -21.78 -11.09
CA PRO A 532 36.02 -22.93 -11.98
C PRO A 532 34.85 -23.85 -11.57
N ASP A 533 34.64 -24.08 -10.28
CA ASP A 533 33.55 -24.95 -9.80
C ASP A 533 32.21 -24.24 -9.86
N ILE A 534 32.17 -22.94 -9.56
CA ILE A 534 30.98 -22.09 -9.75
C ILE A 534 30.53 -22.12 -11.20
N ARG A 535 31.46 -21.92 -12.15
CA ARG A 535 31.16 -21.96 -13.58
C ARG A 535 30.69 -23.35 -14.03
N ARG A 536 31.33 -24.42 -13.51
CA ARG A 536 30.93 -25.81 -13.81
C ARG A 536 29.53 -26.13 -13.28
N ALA A 537 29.22 -25.73 -12.06
CA ALA A 537 27.91 -25.94 -11.44
C ALA A 537 26.81 -25.17 -12.18
N GLY A 538 27.06 -23.91 -12.54
CA GLY A 538 26.14 -23.11 -13.35
C GLY A 538 25.88 -23.72 -14.73
N ALA A 539 26.93 -24.19 -15.42
CA ALA A 539 26.79 -24.86 -16.71
C ALA A 539 25.97 -26.16 -16.66
N GLY A 540 25.82 -26.76 -15.48
CA GLY A 540 24.94 -27.91 -15.26
C GLY A 540 23.48 -27.60 -15.58
N PHE A 541 23.02 -26.36 -15.38
CA PHE A 541 21.64 -25.96 -15.68
C PHE A 541 21.31 -26.00 -17.17
N LEU A 542 22.30 -25.80 -18.06
CA LEU A 542 22.10 -25.88 -19.52
C LEU A 542 21.78 -27.31 -19.99
N ARG A 543 22.06 -28.32 -19.16
CA ARG A 543 21.84 -29.74 -19.49
C ARG A 543 20.50 -30.26 -18.96
N LEU A 544 19.75 -29.45 -18.23
CA LEU A 544 18.45 -29.84 -17.71
C LEU A 544 17.43 -29.95 -18.85
N PRO A 545 16.49 -30.90 -18.79
CA PRO A 545 15.38 -30.91 -19.73
C PRO A 545 14.52 -29.66 -19.56
N GLU A 546 13.93 -29.16 -20.65
CA GLU A 546 12.94 -28.09 -20.59
C GLU A 546 11.72 -28.51 -19.75
N PRO A 547 11.13 -27.60 -18.94
CA PRO A 547 11.45 -26.18 -18.82
C PRO A 547 12.63 -25.87 -17.87
N GLY A 548 13.29 -26.88 -17.30
CA GLY A 548 14.36 -26.73 -16.30
C GLY A 548 15.51 -25.85 -16.75
N ALA A 549 16.02 -26.00 -17.98
CA ALA A 549 17.12 -25.21 -18.54
C ALA A 549 16.80 -23.71 -18.74
N THR A 550 15.52 -23.35 -18.69
CA THR A 550 15.04 -21.96 -18.83
C THR A 550 14.11 -21.57 -17.69
N SER A 551 14.24 -22.28 -16.57
CA SER A 551 13.56 -21.93 -15.32
C SER A 551 14.17 -20.68 -14.70
N ARG A 552 13.43 -20.02 -13.81
CA ARG A 552 13.95 -18.91 -13.00
C ARG A 552 15.25 -19.28 -12.26
N ALA A 553 15.31 -20.50 -11.72
CA ALA A 553 16.51 -21.06 -11.09
C ALA A 553 17.69 -21.11 -12.05
N ALA A 554 17.49 -21.60 -13.28
CA ALA A 554 18.54 -21.64 -14.30
C ALA A 554 19.05 -20.25 -14.68
N VAL A 555 18.16 -19.27 -14.87
CA VAL A 555 18.56 -17.89 -15.19
C VAL A 555 19.44 -17.30 -14.09
N VAL A 556 19.01 -17.41 -12.82
CA VAL A 556 19.78 -16.93 -11.67
C VAL A 556 21.11 -17.68 -11.56
N ALA A 557 21.11 -19.00 -11.73
CA ALA A 557 22.30 -19.83 -11.66
C ALA A 557 23.36 -19.46 -12.70
N LEU A 558 22.95 -19.32 -13.97
CA LEU A 558 23.84 -18.94 -15.07
C LEU A 558 24.44 -17.55 -14.84
N ALA A 559 23.62 -16.60 -14.37
CA ALA A 559 24.07 -15.25 -14.07
C ALA A 559 25.09 -15.23 -12.91
N MET A 560 24.81 -15.93 -11.81
CA MET A 560 25.74 -16.06 -10.68
C MET A 560 27.02 -16.81 -11.04
N ALA A 561 26.97 -17.68 -12.05
CA ALA A 561 28.12 -18.42 -12.55
C ALA A 561 29.00 -17.65 -13.56
N GLY A 562 28.62 -16.39 -13.88
CA GLY A 562 29.31 -15.58 -14.89
C GLY A 562 29.19 -16.14 -16.30
N LEU A 563 28.09 -16.87 -16.58
CA LEU A 563 27.70 -17.35 -17.90
C LEU A 563 26.67 -16.38 -18.50
N ASP A 564 27.07 -15.12 -18.60
CA ASP A 564 26.15 -13.99 -18.83
C ASP A 564 25.35 -14.10 -20.13
N ARG A 565 25.98 -14.54 -21.23
CA ARG A 565 25.30 -14.75 -22.50
C ARG A 565 24.20 -15.81 -22.41
N ASP A 566 24.50 -16.92 -21.74
CA ASP A 566 23.56 -18.01 -21.53
C ASP A 566 22.42 -17.58 -20.59
N ALA A 567 22.74 -16.77 -19.57
CA ALA A 567 21.75 -16.20 -18.66
C ALA A 567 20.76 -15.28 -19.40
N VAL A 568 21.24 -14.41 -20.30
CA VAL A 568 20.38 -13.55 -21.14
C VAL A 568 19.52 -14.39 -22.09
N ALA A 569 20.08 -15.43 -22.71
CA ALA A 569 19.32 -16.31 -23.59
C ALA A 569 18.24 -17.11 -22.84
N ALA A 570 18.56 -17.61 -21.64
CA ALA A 570 17.59 -18.28 -20.77
C ALA A 570 16.49 -17.31 -20.29
N ALA A 571 16.85 -16.09 -19.88
CA ALA A 571 15.90 -15.06 -19.46
C ALA A 571 14.95 -14.67 -20.61
N ALA A 572 15.46 -14.50 -21.82
CA ALA A 572 14.64 -14.21 -23.00
C ALA A 572 13.57 -15.27 -23.25
N ARG A 573 13.92 -16.56 -23.10
CA ARG A 573 12.99 -17.69 -23.25
C ARG A 573 11.98 -17.75 -22.10
N LEU A 574 12.43 -17.53 -20.87
CA LEU A 574 11.56 -17.46 -19.69
C LEU A 574 10.49 -16.36 -19.86
N ILE A 575 10.92 -15.14 -20.18
CA ILE A 575 10.04 -13.97 -20.36
C ILE A 575 9.11 -14.15 -21.56
N GLY A 576 9.60 -14.76 -22.65
CA GLY A 576 8.78 -15.07 -23.81
C GLY A 576 7.61 -16.03 -23.51
N ARG A 577 7.80 -16.96 -22.57
CA ARG A 577 6.73 -17.87 -22.10
C ARG A 577 5.87 -17.26 -20.99
N ASN A 578 6.46 -16.45 -20.12
CA ASN A 578 5.80 -15.81 -19.01
C ASN A 578 6.30 -14.37 -18.83
N PRO A 579 5.63 -13.38 -19.42
CA PRO A 579 6.05 -11.97 -19.36
C PRO A 579 6.15 -11.39 -17.94
N ILE A 580 5.50 -12.01 -16.95
CA ILE A 580 5.54 -11.58 -15.54
C ILE A 580 6.96 -11.75 -14.95
N GLU A 581 7.80 -12.63 -15.52
CA GLU A 581 9.17 -12.87 -15.08
C GLU A 581 10.16 -11.75 -15.46
N LEU A 582 9.70 -10.67 -16.09
CA LEU A 582 10.55 -9.58 -16.59
C LEU A 582 11.46 -8.96 -15.51
N SER A 583 11.03 -8.92 -14.25
CA SER A 583 11.83 -8.36 -13.15
C SER A 583 13.18 -9.07 -12.94
N ILE A 584 13.32 -10.31 -13.42
CA ILE A 584 14.55 -11.10 -13.32
C ILE A 584 15.77 -10.40 -13.93
N LEU A 585 15.54 -9.57 -14.95
CA LEU A 585 16.57 -8.79 -15.63
C LEU A 585 17.20 -7.71 -14.72
N PHE A 586 16.51 -7.34 -13.64
CA PHE A 586 16.88 -6.24 -12.75
C PHE A 586 17.27 -6.71 -11.34
N GLU A 587 17.39 -8.02 -11.15
CA GLU A 587 17.81 -8.59 -9.86
C GLU A 587 19.34 -8.47 -9.65
N PRO A 588 19.81 -8.56 -8.39
CA PRO A 588 21.24 -8.46 -8.07
C PRO A 588 22.11 -9.48 -8.81
N SER A 589 21.63 -10.72 -8.97
CA SER A 589 22.35 -11.79 -9.68
C SER A 589 22.61 -11.46 -11.15
N PHE A 590 21.78 -10.61 -11.77
CA PHE A 590 21.86 -10.29 -13.20
C PHE A 590 22.78 -9.10 -13.51
N ALA A 591 23.51 -8.57 -12.50
CA ALA A 591 24.32 -7.36 -12.64
C ALA A 591 25.43 -7.44 -13.70
N SER A 592 26.10 -8.58 -13.83
CA SER A 592 27.14 -8.77 -14.87
C SER A 592 26.51 -8.86 -16.26
N ALA A 593 25.46 -9.67 -16.41
CA ALA A 593 24.71 -9.84 -17.65
C ALA A 593 24.17 -8.53 -18.24
N ARG A 594 23.78 -7.55 -17.40
CA ARG A 594 23.35 -6.21 -17.84
C ARG A 594 24.41 -5.40 -18.61
N ARG A 595 25.68 -5.81 -18.56
CA ARG A 595 26.80 -5.16 -19.29
C ARG A 595 27.01 -5.72 -20.69
N THR A 596 26.29 -6.78 -21.05
CA THR A 596 26.50 -7.48 -22.33
C THR A 596 25.71 -6.83 -23.48
N PRO A 597 26.20 -6.93 -24.74
CA PRO A 597 25.43 -6.53 -25.92
C PRO A 597 24.12 -7.34 -26.09
N GLU A 598 24.12 -8.59 -25.65
CA GLU A 598 22.95 -9.47 -25.68
C GLU A 598 21.82 -8.93 -24.80
N PHE A 599 22.15 -8.40 -23.61
CA PHE A 599 21.18 -7.71 -22.76
C PHE A 599 20.61 -6.46 -23.43
N ALA A 600 21.45 -5.64 -24.06
CA ALA A 600 20.98 -4.46 -24.78
C ALA A 600 20.00 -4.80 -25.90
N THR A 601 20.30 -5.85 -26.66
CA THR A 601 19.42 -6.38 -27.72
C THR A 601 18.08 -6.88 -27.14
N LEU A 602 18.13 -7.60 -26.02
CA LEU A 602 16.92 -8.07 -25.34
C LEU A 602 16.07 -6.89 -24.82
N ALA A 603 16.69 -5.91 -24.18
CA ALA A 603 16.01 -4.74 -23.63
C ALA A 603 15.33 -3.90 -24.73
N ASP A 604 16.00 -3.72 -25.87
CA ASP A 604 15.42 -3.05 -27.04
C ASP A 604 14.20 -3.79 -27.58
N ARG A 605 14.33 -5.11 -27.81
CA ARG A 605 13.24 -5.95 -28.30
C ARG A 605 12.02 -5.97 -27.38
N LEU A 606 12.24 -5.87 -26.07
CA LEU A 606 11.17 -5.81 -25.07
C LEU A 606 10.55 -4.42 -24.95
N GLY A 607 11.09 -3.38 -25.60
CA GLY A 607 10.60 -2.01 -25.53
C GLY A 607 11.08 -1.22 -24.30
N LEU A 608 12.02 -1.76 -23.52
CA LEU A 608 12.54 -1.09 -22.32
C LEU A 608 13.34 0.18 -22.66
N ILE A 609 14.13 0.15 -23.74
CA ILE A 609 14.90 1.31 -24.19
C ILE A 609 13.98 2.46 -24.60
N ASP A 610 12.90 2.19 -25.34
CA ASP A 610 11.89 3.20 -25.68
C ASP A 610 11.21 3.76 -24.44
N TYR A 611 10.83 2.89 -23.49
CA TYR A 611 10.24 3.31 -22.23
C TYR A 611 11.17 4.22 -21.41
N TRP A 612 12.44 3.84 -21.20
CA TRP A 612 13.39 4.67 -20.43
C TRP A 612 13.60 6.02 -21.11
N ARG A 613 13.70 6.05 -22.44
CA ARG A 613 13.82 7.29 -23.22
C ARG A 613 12.59 8.20 -23.07
N ARG A 614 11.39 7.65 -23.23
CA ARG A 614 10.13 8.43 -23.22
C ARG A 614 9.67 8.84 -21.83
N SER A 615 9.91 7.99 -20.83
CA SER A 615 9.55 8.29 -19.45
C SER A 615 10.52 9.27 -18.79
N GLY A 616 11.76 9.38 -19.30
CA GLY A 616 12.84 10.11 -18.66
C GLY A 616 13.36 9.45 -17.37
N HIS A 617 12.87 8.27 -17.00
CA HIS A 617 13.32 7.56 -15.81
C HIS A 617 14.33 6.50 -16.21
N SER A 618 15.57 6.67 -15.75
CA SER A 618 16.63 5.66 -15.94
C SER A 618 16.45 4.51 -14.94
N PRO A 619 16.81 3.28 -15.30
CA PRO A 619 16.86 2.16 -14.36
C PRO A 619 18.02 2.33 -13.36
N ASP A 620 17.91 1.71 -12.19
CA ASP A 620 18.81 1.92 -11.04
C ASP A 620 20.28 1.60 -11.37
N PHE A 621 20.53 0.66 -12.29
CA PHE A 621 21.89 0.27 -12.69
C PHE A 621 22.61 1.31 -13.57
N CYS A 622 21.92 2.37 -13.99
CA CYS A 622 22.48 3.48 -14.75
C CYS A 622 22.94 4.66 -13.88
N VAL A 623 22.97 4.48 -12.56
CA VAL A 623 23.48 5.46 -11.59
C VAL A 623 24.84 5.00 -11.05
N GLY A 624 25.82 5.92 -10.93
CA GLY A 624 27.14 5.66 -10.33
C GLY A 624 28.33 5.73 -11.29
N GLN A 625 29.51 5.28 -10.84
CA GLN A 625 30.79 5.47 -11.56
C GLN A 625 31.06 4.43 -12.66
N SER A 626 30.43 3.25 -12.63
CA SER A 626 30.64 2.17 -13.60
C SER A 626 29.32 1.76 -14.24
N VAL A 627 28.78 2.63 -15.10
CA VAL A 627 27.51 2.40 -15.79
C VAL A 627 27.68 1.53 -17.04
N PRO A 628 26.76 0.57 -17.31
CA PRO A 628 26.75 -0.19 -18.55
C PRO A 628 26.59 0.71 -19.79
N THR A 629 27.16 0.30 -20.93
CA THR A 629 27.12 1.07 -22.19
C THR A 629 25.69 1.32 -22.70
N ILE A 630 24.76 0.41 -22.42
CA ILE A 630 23.33 0.57 -22.75
C ILE A 630 22.75 1.87 -22.18
N CYS A 631 23.23 2.36 -21.03
CA CYS A 631 22.72 3.58 -20.40
C CYS A 631 22.92 4.83 -21.27
N ALA A 632 23.87 4.80 -22.21
CA ALA A 632 24.07 5.90 -23.16
C ALA A 632 23.01 5.95 -24.28
N THR A 633 22.23 4.88 -24.49
CA THR A 633 21.31 4.72 -25.65
C THR A 633 19.95 5.41 -25.48
N PHE A 634 19.61 5.82 -24.26
CA PHE A 634 18.36 6.51 -23.93
C PHE A 634 18.56 7.86 -23.23
N GLY A 635 19.82 8.26 -23.03
CA GLY A 635 20.22 9.59 -22.54
C GLY A 635 20.00 9.79 -21.04
N ARG A 636 20.89 10.54 -20.39
CA ARG A 636 20.73 10.99 -18.99
C ARG A 636 19.56 11.96 -18.94
N ALA A 637 18.53 11.64 -18.17
CA ALA A 637 17.72 12.71 -17.59
C ALA A 637 18.65 13.51 -16.66
N ASN A 638 18.78 14.80 -16.92
CA ASN A 638 19.48 15.74 -16.04
C ASN A 638 18.82 15.80 -14.67
#